data_AF-A0A238BYX0-F1
#
_entry.id   AF-A0A238BYX0-F1
#
_cell.length_a   1.000
_cell.length_b   1.000
_cell.length_c   1.000
_cell.angle_alpha   90.00
_cell.angle_beta   90.00
_cell.angle_gamma   90.00
#
_symmetry.space_group_name_H-M   'P 1'
#
loop_
_entity.id
_entity.type
_entity.pdbx_description
1 polymer ?
#
loop_
_entity_poly.entity_id
_entity_poly.type
_entity_poly.pdbx_seq_one_letter_code
_entity_poly.pdbx_strand_id
1 'polypeptide(L)'
;MRCSCSRIVLLIVLFLAFALWNFYNKGQYQQILEYHISSDDAVTLKSGKNCTTDTCLNLLPCSLHNNQLTVFIEPFIRVIDENGENITPLPSREFLEIRSIIERSKYRVDDIEDACLVLPGFDTLNIYRFGESSFSKNFNAGARLSNYNVLIFAFAGSNLLDINAVIARAGSHRRTFRRGFDLSLPLWNPYALSSSFSSSVEKFLYFIVVPIKFASHSVKILLKNLFNKNDCLVLDSCNVTDGNFLCDSHENAHNLNAVVKESQFTLIDDRVAGSELLLMSALRVGSIPVIISDSIVLPFNEVINWDLLSLTFSRSRLSSVLACLRVLSSERKQAMREQISFVYNRYFSSLEKIVLTTLNILERRIISNSFTTYDDWNCNSSKNYLSPLFFLPFRASAEGFTGVILIHNKPDSLFVVIRLLAKVASLRSIVVVWNHPDEPPPIAEWPHINRPIHVIRMDQNMLSNRFIMFSEITTDAVFSFDEDIVTMNVDEIEFGYQTWRENPDRLVGFLPRVAVFNESTKLYEYHTDWANSMNIILLGAAFYHKYYGMLYHELLPPKMIEYVERNKNCEDIAMNFLISSVTGKNPLKVSPRKTFVCRKCANDNISAWDARRLLQRSACVNLFISYFGYNPLVSSISRHDPVLYKVPFEGITNPYSQVGQL
;
A
#
# COMPACT_ATOMS: atom_id res chain seq x y z
N MET A 1 63.72 -20.51 30.72
CA MET A 1 62.35 -20.08 30.35
C MET A 1 61.79 -21.01 29.28
N ARG A 2 61.29 -22.18 29.71
CA ARG A 2 60.49 -23.10 28.89
C ARG A 2 59.06 -22.94 29.41
N CYS A 3 58.12 -22.51 28.56
CA CYS A 3 56.69 -22.82 28.62
C CYS A 3 55.91 -21.82 27.74
N SER A 4 55.77 -22.10 26.45
CA SER A 4 54.60 -21.61 25.68
C SER A 4 54.40 -22.28 24.30
N CYS A 5 54.99 -23.45 24.02
CA CYS A 5 54.76 -24.12 22.72
C CYS A 5 53.54 -25.05 22.75
N SER A 6 53.26 -25.72 23.88
CA SER A 6 52.19 -26.73 23.96
C SER A 6 50.77 -26.14 23.86
N ARG A 7 50.50 -24.95 24.42
CA ARG A 7 49.17 -24.32 24.34
C ARG A 7 48.84 -23.76 22.95
N ILE A 8 49.85 -23.30 22.22
CA ILE A 8 49.67 -22.74 20.86
C ILE A 8 49.34 -23.88 19.88
N VAL A 9 50.02 -25.02 19.99
CA VAL A 9 49.72 -26.19 19.16
C VAL A 9 48.31 -26.71 19.41
N LEU A 10 47.86 -26.75 20.67
CA LEU A 10 46.49 -27.20 21.01
C LEU A 10 45.41 -26.28 20.41
N LEU A 11 45.63 -24.95 20.45
CA LEU A 11 44.74 -23.97 19.86
C LEU A 11 44.71 -24.03 18.33
N ILE A 12 45.86 -24.25 17.68
CA ILE A 12 45.94 -24.42 16.23
C ILE A 12 45.25 -25.72 15.80
N VAL A 13 45.41 -26.80 16.55
CA VAL A 13 44.73 -28.08 16.27
C VAL A 13 43.22 -27.96 16.49
N LEU A 14 42.76 -27.27 17.53
CA LEU A 14 41.34 -26.98 17.73
C LEU A 14 40.77 -26.07 16.64
N PHE A 15 41.53 -25.08 16.18
CA PHE A 15 41.11 -24.20 15.10
C PHE A 15 41.08 -24.92 13.74
N LEU A 16 42.07 -25.79 13.47
CA LEU A 16 42.08 -26.66 12.29
C LEU A 16 40.99 -27.71 12.34
N ALA A 17 40.72 -28.30 13.51
CA ALA A 17 39.62 -29.25 13.70
C ALA A 17 38.27 -28.56 13.56
N PHE A 18 38.10 -27.33 14.06
CA PHE A 18 36.90 -26.52 13.87
C PHE A 18 36.74 -26.04 12.42
N ALA A 19 37.85 -25.68 11.76
CA ALA A 19 37.85 -25.31 10.35
C ALA A 19 37.54 -26.53 9.46
N LEU A 20 38.11 -27.70 9.75
CA LEU A 20 37.84 -28.96 9.07
C LEU A 20 36.43 -29.47 9.36
N TRP A 21 35.92 -29.32 10.59
CA TRP A 21 34.53 -29.61 10.95
C TRP A 21 33.56 -28.71 10.19
N ASN A 22 33.84 -27.39 10.10
CA ASN A 22 33.05 -26.46 9.30
C ASN A 22 33.17 -26.73 7.79
N PHE A 23 34.33 -27.20 7.32
CA PHE A 23 34.52 -27.62 5.94
C PHE A 23 33.75 -28.91 5.64
N TYR A 24 33.73 -29.85 6.58
CA TYR A 24 33.02 -31.13 6.49
C TYR A 24 31.51 -30.93 6.55
N ASN A 25 31.01 -30.03 7.40
CA ASN A 25 29.59 -29.65 7.45
C ASN A 25 29.13 -28.80 6.25
N LYS A 26 30.03 -28.05 5.59
CA LYS A 26 29.74 -27.40 4.29
C LYS A 26 29.68 -28.37 3.11
N GLY A 27 30.10 -29.62 3.31
CA GLY A 27 30.07 -30.71 2.33
C GLY A 27 28.98 -31.75 2.59
N GLN A 28 27.89 -31.40 3.28
CA GLN A 28 26.71 -32.28 3.28
C GLN A 28 26.18 -32.37 1.86
N TYR A 29 26.37 -33.55 1.26
CA TYR A 29 25.90 -33.94 -0.06
C TYR A 29 24.47 -33.42 -0.31
N GLN A 30 24.34 -32.37 -1.12
CA GLN A 30 23.07 -32.10 -1.79
C GLN A 30 22.85 -33.28 -2.73
N GLN A 31 21.89 -34.13 -2.39
CA GLN A 31 21.49 -35.24 -3.22
C GLN A 31 21.04 -34.67 -4.58
N ILE A 32 21.85 -34.89 -5.61
CA ILE A 32 21.51 -34.49 -6.98
C ILE A 32 20.58 -35.57 -7.53
N LEU A 33 19.37 -35.18 -7.94
CA LEU A 33 18.38 -36.07 -8.52
C LEU A 33 18.60 -36.16 -10.03
N GLU A 34 18.79 -37.37 -10.54
CA GLU A 34 19.05 -37.64 -11.96
C GLU A 34 17.78 -38.15 -12.66
N TYR A 35 17.45 -37.57 -13.81
CA TYR A 35 16.30 -37.94 -14.62
C TYR A 35 16.73 -38.22 -16.07
N HIS A 36 16.29 -39.35 -16.60
CA HIS A 36 16.48 -39.71 -18.01
C HIS A 36 15.16 -39.48 -18.76
N ILE A 37 15.22 -38.76 -19.89
CA ILE A 37 14.03 -38.37 -20.67
C ILE A 37 14.13 -38.93 -22.09
N SER A 38 13.02 -39.51 -22.59
CA SER A 38 12.87 -39.88 -24.00
C SER A 38 12.24 -38.74 -24.83
N SER A 39 12.51 -38.70 -26.13
CA SER A 39 12.03 -37.68 -27.09
C SER A 39 10.52 -37.57 -27.15
N ASP A 40 9.79 -38.63 -26.80
CA ASP A 40 8.33 -38.68 -26.73
C ASP A 40 7.74 -37.96 -25.48
N ASP A 41 8.56 -37.66 -24.46
CA ASP A 41 8.14 -36.93 -23.25
C ASP A 41 8.21 -35.40 -23.40
N ALA A 42 8.31 -34.90 -24.63
CA ALA A 42 8.18 -33.48 -24.96
C ALA A 42 6.72 -33.00 -24.77
N VAL A 43 6.21 -33.10 -23.54
CA VAL A 43 4.91 -32.57 -23.16
C VAL A 43 4.92 -31.08 -23.45
N THR A 44 3.96 -30.64 -24.26
CA THR A 44 3.73 -29.23 -24.52
C THR A 44 3.45 -28.55 -23.18
N LEU A 45 4.30 -27.58 -22.82
CA LEU A 45 4.11 -26.80 -21.60
C LEU A 45 2.72 -26.15 -21.66
N LYS A 46 1.93 -26.30 -20.59
CA LYS A 46 0.63 -25.62 -20.49
C LYS A 46 0.88 -24.11 -20.65
N SER A 47 0.31 -23.52 -21.71
CA SER A 47 0.46 -22.10 -21.98
C SER A 47 -0.09 -21.30 -20.81
N GLY A 48 0.70 -20.31 -20.36
CA GLY A 48 0.35 -19.43 -19.25
C GLY A 48 -0.31 -18.13 -19.70
N LYS A 49 -0.73 -18.03 -20.97
CA LYS A 49 -1.41 -16.85 -21.52
C LYS A 49 -2.74 -16.64 -20.79
N ASN A 50 -2.94 -15.42 -20.28
CA ASN A 50 -4.11 -14.98 -19.50
C ASN A 50 -4.23 -15.54 -18.07
N CYS A 51 -3.14 -16.08 -17.50
CA CYS A 51 -3.14 -16.49 -16.10
C CYS A 51 -3.26 -15.31 -15.13
N THR A 52 -4.15 -15.45 -14.15
CA THR A 52 -4.23 -14.64 -12.93
C THR A 52 -3.97 -15.51 -11.71
N THR A 53 -3.71 -14.90 -10.56
CA THR A 53 -3.55 -15.59 -9.27
C THR A 53 -4.70 -16.53 -8.95
N ASP A 54 -5.93 -16.11 -9.24
CA ASP A 54 -7.14 -16.86 -8.87
C ASP A 54 -7.48 -17.99 -9.85
N THR A 55 -6.91 -17.95 -11.07
CA THR A 55 -7.26 -18.89 -12.14
C THR A 55 -6.21 -19.95 -12.38
N CYS A 56 -4.93 -19.60 -12.24
CA CYS A 56 -3.82 -20.47 -12.62
C CYS A 56 -3.02 -21.01 -11.42
N LEU A 57 -3.20 -20.41 -10.25
CA LEU A 57 -2.49 -20.75 -9.01
C LEU A 57 -3.44 -21.54 -8.11
N ASN A 58 -3.01 -22.69 -7.61
CA ASN A 58 -3.77 -23.46 -6.63
C ASN A 58 -3.59 -22.85 -5.24
N LEU A 59 -4.63 -22.21 -4.70
CA LEU A 59 -4.58 -21.51 -3.41
C LEU A 59 -4.81 -22.42 -2.20
N LEU A 60 -5.21 -23.68 -2.41
CA LEU A 60 -5.47 -24.65 -1.33
C LEU A 60 -4.22 -24.92 -0.47
N PRO A 61 -3.04 -25.27 -1.04
CA PRO A 61 -1.81 -25.47 -0.24
C PRO A 61 -1.37 -24.19 0.50
N CYS A 62 -1.68 -23.03 -0.08
CA CYS A 62 -1.31 -21.73 0.47
C CYS A 62 -2.15 -21.30 1.69
N SER A 63 -3.22 -22.03 2.02
CA SER A 63 -4.11 -21.72 3.15
C SER A 63 -3.84 -22.56 4.41
N LEU A 64 -2.92 -23.53 4.34
CA LEU A 64 -2.69 -24.51 5.41
C LEU A 64 -1.89 -23.97 6.60
N HIS A 65 -0.98 -23.01 6.39
CA HIS A 65 -0.12 -22.48 7.43
C HIS A 65 -0.51 -21.05 7.83
N ASN A 66 -1.03 -20.86 9.06
CA ASN A 66 -1.18 -19.63 9.87
C ASN A 66 -0.92 -18.27 9.17
N ASN A 67 -1.56 -17.98 8.02
CA ASN A 67 -1.37 -16.76 7.23
C ASN A 67 0.09 -16.46 6.81
N GLN A 68 0.92 -17.45 6.49
CA GLN A 68 2.29 -17.21 6.02
C GLN A 68 2.56 -17.91 4.68
N LEU A 69 3.28 -17.24 3.78
CA LEU A 69 3.73 -17.84 2.53
C LEU A 69 4.80 -18.91 2.80
N THR A 70 4.66 -20.09 2.21
CA THR A 70 5.63 -21.19 2.31
C THR A 70 6.25 -21.52 0.95
N VAL A 71 7.56 -21.74 0.94
CA VAL A 71 8.37 -22.00 -0.25
C VAL A 71 9.24 -23.23 -0.02
N PHE A 72 9.07 -24.26 -0.85
CA PHE A 72 9.95 -25.42 -0.88
C PHE A 72 11.02 -25.23 -1.96
N ILE A 73 12.26 -25.57 -1.60
CA ILE A 73 13.41 -25.51 -2.50
C ILE A 73 13.72 -26.93 -2.93
N GLU A 74 13.54 -27.21 -4.21
CA GLU A 74 13.83 -28.53 -4.75
C GLU A 74 15.35 -28.80 -4.75
N PRO A 75 15.80 -30.02 -4.40
CA PRO A 75 17.19 -30.45 -4.58
C PRO A 75 17.71 -30.23 -6.01
N PHE A 76 19.03 -30.18 -6.17
CA PHE A 76 19.59 -30.02 -7.51
C PHE A 76 19.20 -31.18 -8.41
N ILE A 77 18.83 -30.87 -9.65
CA ILE A 77 18.49 -31.89 -10.64
C ILE A 77 19.51 -31.93 -11.76
N ARG A 78 19.61 -33.10 -12.40
CA ARG A 78 20.36 -33.32 -13.63
C ARG A 78 19.47 -34.09 -14.59
N VAL A 79 19.30 -33.56 -15.79
CA VAL A 79 18.49 -34.17 -16.83
C VAL A 79 19.39 -34.64 -17.97
N ILE A 80 19.32 -35.92 -18.27
CA ILE A 80 20.09 -36.57 -19.31
C ILE A 80 19.17 -36.89 -20.47
N ASP A 81 19.56 -36.48 -21.67
CA ASP A 81 18.81 -36.76 -22.89
C ASP A 81 19.05 -38.19 -23.41
N GLU A 82 18.38 -38.54 -24.51
CA GLU A 82 18.51 -39.86 -25.14
C GLU A 82 19.92 -40.19 -25.63
N ASN A 83 20.74 -39.16 -25.87
CA ASN A 83 22.13 -39.29 -26.31
C ASN A 83 23.10 -39.45 -25.13
N GLY A 84 22.60 -39.40 -23.89
CA GLY A 84 23.43 -39.44 -22.69
C GLY A 84 24.06 -38.09 -22.35
N GLU A 85 23.67 -36.99 -23.02
CA GLU A 85 24.16 -35.65 -22.75
C GLU A 85 23.35 -34.97 -21.64
N ASN A 86 24.05 -34.22 -20.78
CA ASN A 86 23.41 -33.42 -19.74
C ASN A 86 22.89 -32.11 -20.34
N ILE A 87 21.57 -31.96 -20.38
CA ILE A 87 20.89 -30.77 -20.89
C ILE A 87 20.59 -29.73 -19.81
N THR A 88 20.95 -30.00 -18.54
CA THR A 88 20.79 -29.04 -17.43
C THR A 88 22.04 -28.16 -17.31
N PRO A 89 21.90 -26.82 -17.42
CA PRO A 89 23.03 -25.92 -17.27
C PRO A 89 23.54 -25.89 -15.82
N LEU A 90 24.86 -25.72 -15.66
CA LEU A 90 25.48 -25.58 -14.33
C LEU A 90 24.92 -24.36 -13.58
N PRO A 91 24.68 -24.46 -12.26
CA PRO A 91 24.11 -23.35 -11.50
C PRO A 91 25.07 -22.15 -11.41
N SER A 92 24.54 -20.96 -11.65
CA SER A 92 25.27 -19.69 -11.45
C SER A 92 25.44 -19.35 -9.97
N ARG A 93 26.38 -18.46 -9.66
CA ARG A 93 26.64 -18.00 -8.29
C ARG A 93 25.43 -17.27 -7.72
N GLU A 94 24.77 -16.47 -8.54
CA GLU A 94 23.57 -15.71 -8.21
C GLU A 94 22.40 -16.65 -7.88
N PHE A 95 22.24 -17.74 -8.62
CA PHE A 95 21.20 -18.74 -8.34
C PHE A 95 21.44 -19.46 -7.01
N LEU A 96 22.69 -19.83 -6.73
CA LEU A 96 23.08 -20.43 -5.44
C LEU A 96 22.82 -19.47 -4.27
N GLU A 97 23.10 -18.17 -4.47
CA GLU A 97 22.83 -17.14 -3.47
C GLU A 97 21.33 -16.99 -3.23
N ILE A 98 20.49 -16.94 -4.27
CA ILE A 98 19.01 -16.90 -4.14
C ILE A 98 18.50 -18.09 -3.32
N ARG A 99 18.97 -19.30 -3.63
CA ARG A 99 18.59 -20.50 -2.86
C ARG A 99 18.97 -20.35 -1.39
N SER A 100 20.22 -19.97 -1.10
CA SER A 100 20.69 -19.75 0.26
C SER A 100 19.94 -18.64 1.02
N ILE A 101 19.45 -17.61 0.33
CA ILE A 101 18.60 -16.56 0.92
C ILE A 101 17.25 -17.15 1.32
N ILE A 102 16.61 -17.93 0.44
CA ILE A 102 15.31 -18.54 0.72
C ILE A 102 15.44 -19.58 1.85
N GLU A 103 16.50 -20.40 1.84
CA GLU A 103 16.80 -21.37 2.90
C GLU A 103 16.92 -20.73 4.29
N ARG A 104 17.50 -19.52 4.38
CA ARG A 104 17.66 -18.77 5.64
C ARG A 104 16.44 -17.92 6.00
N SER A 105 15.46 -17.82 5.11
CA SER A 105 14.30 -16.94 5.29
C SER A 105 13.19 -17.61 6.08
N LYS A 106 12.25 -16.79 6.59
CA LYS A 106 11.04 -17.29 7.26
C LYS A 106 10.14 -18.15 6.36
N TYR A 107 10.31 -18.07 5.03
CA TYR A 107 9.40 -18.68 4.06
C TYR A 107 9.73 -20.16 3.77
N ARG A 108 10.86 -20.69 4.23
CA ARG A 108 11.28 -22.08 3.93
C ARG A 108 10.42 -23.12 4.68
N VAL A 109 10.03 -24.18 3.97
CA VAL A 109 9.43 -25.41 4.53
C VAL A 109 10.19 -26.65 4.07
N ASP A 110 10.29 -27.69 4.88
CA ASP A 110 11.14 -28.84 4.58
C ASP A 110 10.55 -29.86 3.62
N ASP A 111 9.23 -30.04 3.65
CA ASP A 111 8.50 -30.95 2.76
C ASP A 111 7.80 -30.19 1.63
N ILE A 112 7.64 -30.86 0.48
CA ILE A 112 7.01 -30.26 -0.71
C ILE A 112 5.50 -30.10 -0.55
N GLU A 113 4.84 -30.97 0.22
CA GLU A 113 3.39 -30.96 0.44
C GLU A 113 2.94 -29.75 1.28
N ASP A 114 3.84 -29.22 2.13
CA ASP A 114 3.61 -28.05 2.97
C ASP A 114 3.85 -26.72 2.21
N ALA A 115 4.26 -26.81 0.94
CA ALA A 115 4.70 -25.66 0.16
C ALA A 115 3.56 -25.04 -0.66
N CYS A 116 3.36 -23.73 -0.49
CA CYS A 116 2.53 -22.94 -1.39
C CYS A 116 3.21 -22.75 -2.75
N LEU A 117 4.52 -22.48 -2.75
CA LEU A 117 5.33 -22.28 -3.95
C LEU A 117 6.55 -23.22 -3.96
N VAL A 118 6.94 -23.68 -5.14
CA VAL A 118 8.11 -24.53 -5.34
C VAL A 118 9.14 -23.80 -6.21
N LEU A 119 10.38 -23.70 -5.71
CA LEU A 119 11.53 -23.23 -6.48
C LEU A 119 12.23 -24.42 -7.15
N PRO A 120 12.39 -24.44 -8.48
CA PRO A 120 13.00 -25.56 -9.18
C PRO A 120 14.49 -25.75 -8.85
N GLY A 121 14.94 -27.00 -8.97
CA GLY A 121 16.29 -27.51 -8.72
C GLY A 121 17.35 -27.13 -9.75
N PHE A 122 17.04 -26.24 -10.68
CA PHE A 122 17.92 -25.89 -11.80
C PHE A 122 17.87 -24.38 -12.07
N ASP A 123 18.97 -23.84 -12.61
CA ASP A 123 19.15 -22.39 -12.76
C ASP A 123 18.37 -21.83 -13.95
N THR A 124 17.35 -21.02 -13.64
CA THR A 124 16.48 -20.34 -14.61
C THR A 124 16.83 -18.87 -14.83
N LEU A 125 17.88 -18.34 -14.21
CA LEU A 125 18.18 -16.90 -14.25
C LEU A 125 18.48 -16.41 -15.66
N ASN A 126 19.14 -17.22 -16.48
CA ASN A 126 19.42 -16.92 -17.88
C ASN A 126 18.89 -18.04 -18.79
N ILE A 127 17.68 -17.83 -19.32
CA ILE A 127 16.99 -18.81 -20.15
C ILE A 127 17.72 -19.07 -21.48
N TYR A 128 18.53 -18.14 -21.97
CA TYR A 128 19.34 -18.35 -23.17
C TYR A 128 20.43 -19.42 -23.03
N ARG A 129 20.72 -19.87 -21.79
CA ARG A 129 21.64 -20.99 -21.55
C ARG A 129 21.03 -22.35 -21.93
N PHE A 130 19.71 -22.42 -22.04
CA PHE A 130 19.03 -23.61 -22.51
C PHE A 130 19.00 -23.60 -24.04
N GLY A 131 19.39 -24.72 -24.64
CA GLY A 131 19.18 -24.94 -26.08
C GLY A 131 17.69 -25.01 -26.42
N GLU A 132 17.40 -25.05 -27.73
CA GLU A 132 16.04 -25.21 -28.23
C GLU A 132 15.38 -26.45 -27.60
N SER A 133 14.17 -26.30 -27.04
CA SER A 133 13.43 -27.35 -26.30
C SER A 133 14.09 -27.93 -25.02
N SER A 134 15.30 -27.51 -24.66
CA SER A 134 15.99 -28.06 -23.46
C SER A 134 15.34 -27.60 -22.16
N PHE A 135 14.80 -26.37 -22.13
CA PHE A 135 14.10 -25.84 -20.96
C PHE A 135 12.82 -26.64 -20.64
N SER A 136 12.00 -26.94 -21.64
CA SER A 136 10.75 -27.70 -21.44
C SER A 136 11.00 -29.12 -20.94
N LYS A 137 12.05 -29.78 -21.46
CA LYS A 137 12.49 -31.09 -20.96
C LYS A 137 12.91 -31.03 -19.50
N ASN A 138 13.72 -30.04 -19.11
CA ASN A 138 14.13 -29.84 -17.72
C ASN A 138 12.94 -29.56 -16.78
N PHE A 139 11.96 -28.79 -17.26
CA PHE A 139 10.78 -28.43 -16.48
C PHE A 139 9.82 -29.61 -16.27
N ASN A 140 9.58 -30.40 -17.32
CA ASN A 140 8.65 -31.54 -17.28
C ASN A 140 9.27 -32.86 -16.78
N ALA A 141 10.60 -32.88 -16.54
CA ALA A 141 11.32 -34.06 -16.06
C ALA A 141 10.59 -34.74 -14.89
N GLY A 142 10.21 -36.00 -15.06
CA GLY A 142 9.53 -36.81 -14.03
C GLY A 142 8.15 -36.29 -13.59
N ALA A 143 7.52 -35.37 -14.34
CA ALA A 143 6.26 -34.71 -14.00
C ALA A 143 6.22 -34.05 -12.60
N ARG A 144 7.38 -33.81 -12.00
CA ARG A 144 7.59 -33.44 -10.59
C ARG A 144 6.95 -32.11 -10.18
N LEU A 145 6.83 -31.16 -11.12
CA LEU A 145 6.25 -29.83 -10.89
C LEU A 145 4.79 -29.71 -11.35
N SER A 146 4.19 -30.75 -11.90
CA SER A 146 2.92 -30.66 -12.63
C SER A 146 1.70 -30.26 -11.77
N ASN A 147 1.74 -30.55 -10.47
CA ASN A 147 0.66 -30.29 -9.52
C ASN A 147 0.96 -29.16 -8.52
N TYR A 148 2.13 -28.54 -8.61
CA TYR A 148 2.60 -27.53 -7.67
C TYR A 148 2.66 -26.15 -8.32
N ASN A 149 2.49 -25.10 -7.50
CA ASN A 149 2.70 -23.74 -7.98
C ASN A 149 4.20 -23.46 -8.06
N VAL A 150 4.72 -23.19 -9.26
CA VAL A 150 6.16 -22.97 -9.45
C VAL A 150 6.50 -21.49 -9.44
N LEU A 151 7.55 -21.12 -8.71
CA LEU A 151 8.16 -19.79 -8.74
C LEU A 151 9.49 -19.83 -9.52
N ILE A 152 9.63 -18.97 -10.53
CA ILE A 152 10.81 -18.89 -11.38
C ILE A 152 11.42 -17.50 -11.30
N PHE A 153 12.73 -17.43 -11.08
CA PHE A 153 13.51 -16.20 -11.23
C PHE A 153 14.18 -16.20 -12.61
N ALA A 154 13.99 -15.13 -13.39
CA ALA A 154 14.54 -15.00 -14.73
C ALA A 154 15.04 -13.56 -15.02
N PHE A 155 16.36 -13.37 -15.02
CA PHE A 155 16.98 -12.08 -15.35
C PHE A 155 17.17 -11.87 -16.86
N ALA A 156 17.32 -12.94 -17.63
CA ALA A 156 17.47 -12.88 -19.08
C ALA A 156 16.63 -13.96 -19.79
N GLY A 157 16.02 -13.60 -20.92
CA GLY A 157 15.25 -14.53 -21.75
C GLY A 157 13.84 -14.85 -21.23
N SER A 158 13.33 -14.08 -20.27
CA SER A 158 12.01 -14.30 -19.68
C SER A 158 10.83 -14.19 -20.67
N ASN A 159 11.01 -13.49 -21.79
CA ASN A 159 10.02 -13.42 -22.88
C ASN A 159 9.82 -14.76 -23.61
N LEU A 160 10.75 -15.71 -23.44
CA LEU A 160 10.67 -17.06 -24.02
C LEU A 160 9.83 -18.02 -23.17
N LEU A 161 9.41 -17.59 -21.98
CA LEU A 161 8.64 -18.40 -21.03
C LEU A 161 7.14 -18.08 -21.16
N ASP A 162 6.39 -18.97 -21.80
CA ASP A 162 4.93 -18.98 -21.83
C ASP A 162 4.40 -20.21 -21.08
N ILE A 163 4.57 -20.23 -19.76
CA ILE A 163 4.27 -21.37 -18.89
C ILE A 163 3.35 -21.00 -17.74
N ASN A 164 2.59 -21.97 -17.24
CA ASN A 164 1.79 -21.83 -16.03
C ASN A 164 2.64 -21.87 -14.75
N ALA A 165 3.47 -20.84 -14.55
CA ALA A 165 4.29 -20.62 -13.36
C ALA A 165 4.41 -19.12 -13.07
N VAL A 166 4.61 -18.75 -11.81
CA VAL A 166 4.87 -17.36 -11.41
C VAL A 166 6.28 -16.98 -11.84
N ILE A 167 6.41 -15.98 -12.72
CA ILE A 167 7.71 -15.54 -13.24
C ILE A 167 8.09 -14.21 -12.61
N ALA A 168 9.11 -14.23 -11.76
CA ALA A 168 9.79 -13.06 -11.26
C ALA A 168 10.93 -12.70 -12.24
N ARG A 169 10.71 -11.66 -13.06
CA ARG A 169 11.55 -11.37 -14.25
C ARG A 169 12.05 -9.94 -14.35
N ALA A 170 13.30 -9.78 -14.80
CA ALA A 170 13.83 -8.49 -15.26
C ALA A 170 13.44 -8.22 -16.73
N GLY A 171 13.48 -6.95 -17.14
CA GLY A 171 13.19 -6.54 -18.53
C GLY A 171 11.74 -6.74 -18.96
N SER A 172 10.79 -6.42 -18.08
CA SER A 172 9.36 -6.69 -18.29
C SER A 172 8.71 -5.69 -19.25
N HIS A 173 7.96 -6.18 -20.24
CA HIS A 173 7.17 -5.37 -21.18
C HIS A 173 5.67 -5.65 -21.06
N ARG A 174 4.83 -4.62 -21.20
CA ARG A 174 3.36 -4.70 -21.05
C ARG A 174 2.67 -5.77 -21.90
N ARG A 175 3.25 -6.17 -23.03
CA ARG A 175 2.67 -7.20 -23.92
C ARG A 175 2.91 -8.63 -23.44
N THR A 176 4.04 -8.89 -22.79
CA THR A 176 4.44 -10.24 -22.33
C THR A 176 4.27 -10.42 -20.82
N PHE A 177 4.15 -9.32 -20.07
CA PHE A 177 4.01 -9.31 -18.62
C PHE A 177 2.56 -9.54 -18.19
N ARG A 178 2.31 -10.60 -17.42
CA ARG A 178 0.98 -10.92 -16.86
C ARG A 178 0.77 -10.16 -15.57
N ARG A 179 0.02 -9.06 -15.64
CA ARG A 179 -0.25 -8.20 -14.47
C ARG A 179 -0.98 -8.98 -13.38
N GLY A 180 -0.53 -8.84 -12.14
CA GLY A 180 -1.09 -9.54 -10.99
C GLY A 180 -0.70 -11.02 -10.91
N PHE A 181 0.03 -11.59 -11.88
CA PHE A 181 0.53 -12.96 -11.83
C PHE A 181 2.06 -13.02 -11.86
N ASP A 182 2.69 -12.29 -12.78
CA ASP A 182 4.15 -12.11 -12.80
C ASP A 182 4.62 -10.99 -11.88
N LEU A 183 5.93 -10.91 -11.69
CA LEU A 183 6.57 -9.92 -10.84
C LEU A 183 7.79 -9.32 -11.54
N SER A 184 7.86 -8.00 -11.64
CA SER A 184 8.97 -7.30 -12.31
C SER A 184 10.13 -7.10 -11.35
N LEU A 185 11.32 -7.57 -11.70
CA LEU A 185 12.53 -7.51 -10.88
C LEU A 185 13.55 -6.50 -11.41
N PRO A 186 14.37 -5.91 -10.52
CA PRO A 186 15.57 -5.20 -10.93
C PRO A 186 16.62 -6.19 -11.45
N LEU A 187 17.47 -5.74 -12.38
CA LEU A 187 18.62 -6.53 -12.82
C LEU A 187 19.76 -6.38 -11.80
N TRP A 188 20.11 -7.46 -11.11
CA TRP A 188 21.22 -7.47 -10.16
C TRP A 188 22.57 -7.46 -10.88
N ASN A 189 23.50 -6.61 -10.42
CA ASN A 189 24.87 -6.57 -10.91
C ASN A 189 25.86 -6.75 -9.74
N PRO A 190 26.52 -7.90 -9.61
CA PRO A 190 27.45 -8.18 -8.52
C PRO A 190 28.78 -7.41 -8.65
N TYR A 191 29.13 -6.94 -9.85
CA TYR A 191 30.38 -6.20 -10.11
C TYR A 191 30.23 -4.69 -9.95
N ALA A 192 29.08 -4.25 -9.44
CA ALA A 192 28.82 -2.85 -9.14
C ALA A 192 29.68 -2.40 -7.94
N LEU A 193 30.74 -1.63 -8.20
CA LEU A 193 31.57 -1.00 -7.16
C LEU A 193 30.69 -0.29 -6.10
N SER A 194 31.00 -0.48 -4.81
CA SER A 194 30.27 0.14 -3.69
C SER A 194 30.50 1.64 -3.65
N SER A 195 29.75 2.41 -4.43
CA SER A 195 29.74 3.86 -4.36
C SER A 195 28.72 4.31 -3.32
N SER A 196 29.16 5.02 -2.29
CA SER A 196 28.28 5.68 -1.32
C SER A 196 27.48 6.79 -1.99
N PHE A 197 26.17 6.84 -1.70
CA PHE A 197 25.30 7.95 -2.05
C PHE A 197 25.86 9.25 -1.45
N SER A 198 26.26 10.22 -2.28
CA SER A 198 26.71 11.54 -1.82
C SER A 198 25.50 12.44 -1.67
N SER A 199 25.09 12.70 -0.42
CA SER A 199 23.97 13.59 -0.10
C SER A 199 24.33 15.07 -0.21
N SER A 200 25.60 15.41 -0.41
CA SER A 200 26.03 16.79 -0.55
C SER A 200 25.58 17.39 -1.88
N VAL A 201 25.33 18.70 -1.85
CA VAL A 201 25.10 19.56 -3.01
C VAL A 201 26.40 19.63 -3.83
N GLU A 202 26.80 18.51 -4.42
CA GLU A 202 27.88 18.49 -5.40
C GLU A 202 27.39 19.20 -6.65
N LYS A 203 28.22 20.10 -7.18
CA LYS A 203 27.99 20.72 -8.48
C LYS A 203 28.07 19.61 -9.53
N PHE A 204 26.92 19.15 -10.01
CA PHE A 204 26.87 18.23 -11.14
C PHE A 204 27.58 18.85 -12.33
N LEU A 205 28.49 18.10 -12.95
CA LEU A 205 29.21 18.53 -14.15
C LEU A 205 28.31 18.43 -15.39
N TYR A 206 27.39 17.47 -15.39
CA TYR A 206 26.52 17.19 -16.52
C TYR A 206 25.04 17.32 -16.12
N PHE A 207 24.25 18.01 -16.96
CA PHE A 207 22.81 18.12 -16.73
C PHE A 207 22.12 16.79 -17.02
N ILE A 208 22.42 16.16 -18.16
CA ILE A 208 21.87 14.85 -18.53
C ILE A 208 22.89 14.01 -19.28
N VAL A 209 22.92 12.70 -18.97
CA VAL A 209 23.74 11.71 -19.67
C VAL A 209 22.86 10.80 -20.51
N VAL A 210 23.28 10.58 -21.76
CA VAL A 210 22.54 9.82 -22.77
C VAL A 210 23.45 8.76 -23.40
N PRO A 211 23.49 7.54 -22.84
CA PRO A 211 24.30 6.46 -23.39
C PRO A 211 23.56 5.78 -24.55
N ILE A 212 24.22 5.68 -25.71
CA ILE A 212 23.64 5.18 -26.96
C ILE A 212 24.43 4.03 -27.60
N LYS A 213 25.45 3.47 -26.92
CA LYS A 213 26.33 2.40 -27.43
C LYS A 213 25.56 1.28 -28.14
N PHE A 214 24.54 0.73 -27.48
CA PHE A 214 23.75 -0.41 -27.97
C PHE A 214 22.41 0.00 -28.63
N ALA A 215 22.26 1.27 -29.00
CA ALA A 215 21.09 1.75 -29.72
C ALA A 215 21.16 1.40 -31.21
N SER A 216 20.01 1.21 -31.87
CA SER A 216 19.95 1.07 -33.33
C SER A 216 20.34 2.38 -34.04
N HIS A 217 20.76 2.29 -35.30
CA HIS A 217 21.26 3.46 -36.05
C HIS A 217 20.26 4.63 -36.09
N SER A 218 18.97 4.34 -36.30
CA SER A 218 17.91 5.36 -36.31
C SER A 218 17.71 6.03 -34.95
N VAL A 219 17.82 5.28 -33.86
CA VAL A 219 17.72 5.82 -32.49
C VAL A 219 18.95 6.65 -32.13
N LYS A 220 20.16 6.23 -32.55
CA LYS A 220 21.39 7.01 -32.36
C LYS A 220 21.27 8.40 -32.99
N ILE A 221 20.82 8.49 -34.24
CA ILE A 221 20.65 9.78 -34.94
C ILE A 221 19.63 10.66 -34.22
N LEU A 222 18.47 10.09 -33.85
CA LEU A 222 17.42 10.82 -33.16
C LEU A 222 17.89 11.41 -31.83
N LEU A 223 18.56 10.61 -30.99
CA LEU A 223 19.06 11.05 -29.69
C LEU A 223 20.22 12.04 -29.82
N LYS A 224 21.15 11.83 -30.76
CA LYS A 224 22.21 12.80 -31.05
C LYS A 224 21.61 14.15 -31.43
N ASN A 225 20.64 14.20 -32.35
CA ASN A 225 20.04 15.46 -32.79
C ASN A 225 19.33 16.23 -31.67
N LEU A 226 18.65 15.53 -30.75
CA LEU A 226 17.87 16.16 -29.69
C LEU A 226 18.72 16.61 -28.49
N PHE A 227 19.80 15.88 -28.20
CA PHE A 227 20.66 16.10 -27.03
C PHE A 227 22.02 16.72 -27.39
N ASN A 228 22.23 17.21 -28.62
CA ASN A 228 23.44 17.94 -29.01
C ASN A 228 23.42 19.39 -28.46
N LYS A 229 23.56 19.52 -27.14
CA LYS A 229 23.67 20.81 -26.43
C LYS A 229 24.82 20.73 -25.43
N ASN A 230 25.47 21.86 -25.15
CA ASN A 230 26.67 21.92 -24.31
C ASN A 230 26.52 21.27 -22.91
N ASP A 231 25.30 21.23 -22.35
CA ASP A 231 25.06 20.68 -21.00
C ASP A 231 24.69 19.18 -21.01
N CYS A 232 24.52 18.57 -22.19
CA CYS A 232 24.07 17.19 -22.38
C CYS A 232 25.22 16.34 -22.90
N LEU A 233 25.51 15.23 -22.22
CA LEU A 233 26.59 14.33 -22.63
C LEU A 233 26.01 13.08 -23.32
N VAL A 234 26.22 12.97 -24.63
CA VAL A 234 25.83 11.82 -25.43
C VAL A 234 27.03 10.89 -25.59
N LEU A 235 26.90 9.63 -25.18
CA LEU A 235 28.00 8.66 -25.11
C LEU A 235 27.81 7.49 -26.08
N ASP A 236 28.72 7.30 -27.02
CA ASP A 236 28.71 6.23 -28.03
C ASP A 236 29.96 5.33 -27.92
N SER A 237 30.06 4.30 -28.77
CA SER A 237 31.26 3.46 -28.86
C SER A 237 32.48 4.27 -29.32
N CYS A 238 33.61 4.15 -28.63
CA CYS A 238 34.90 4.67 -29.07
C CYS A 238 35.46 3.86 -30.25
N ASN A 239 36.17 4.53 -31.18
CA ASN A 239 36.87 3.88 -32.29
C ASN A 239 38.16 3.16 -31.85
N VAL A 240 38.70 3.49 -30.67
CA VAL A 240 39.93 2.92 -30.11
C VAL A 240 39.59 1.94 -28.98
N THR A 241 40.26 0.80 -29.00
CA THR A 241 39.90 -0.49 -28.40
C THR A 241 40.08 -0.59 -26.88
N ASP A 242 39.25 0.10 -26.10
CA ASP A 242 39.01 -0.29 -24.71
C ASP A 242 37.51 -0.36 -24.44
N GLY A 243 36.98 -1.60 -24.35
CA GLY A 243 35.54 -1.88 -24.31
C GLY A 243 34.76 -1.29 -23.14
N ASN A 244 35.45 -0.72 -22.15
CA ASN A 244 34.88 -0.14 -20.92
C ASN A 244 34.68 1.38 -20.98
N PHE A 245 35.24 2.08 -21.96
CA PHE A 245 35.08 3.52 -22.12
C PHE A 245 34.05 3.84 -23.21
N LEU A 246 33.33 4.93 -23.03
CA LEU A 246 32.40 5.49 -24.01
C LEU A 246 32.88 6.87 -24.43
N CYS A 247 32.69 7.21 -25.70
CA CYS A 247 33.20 8.45 -26.26
C CYS A 247 32.07 9.47 -26.45
N ASP A 248 32.37 10.74 -26.17
CA ASP A 248 31.51 11.87 -26.51
C ASP A 248 31.58 12.20 -28.03
N SER A 249 30.89 13.26 -28.45
CA SER A 249 30.94 13.74 -29.84
C SER A 249 32.32 14.24 -30.29
N HIS A 250 33.24 14.47 -29.35
CA HIS A 250 34.61 14.93 -29.58
C HIS A 250 35.65 13.80 -29.41
N GLU A 251 35.20 12.55 -29.31
CA GLU A 251 36.02 11.35 -29.09
C GLU A 251 36.76 11.31 -27.73
N ASN A 252 36.31 12.07 -26.73
CA ASN A 252 36.83 11.99 -25.36
C ASN A 252 36.33 10.72 -24.67
N ALA A 253 37.25 9.92 -24.13
CA ALA A 253 36.91 8.68 -23.43
C ALA A 253 36.41 8.95 -22.00
N HIS A 254 35.22 8.42 -21.68
CA HIS A 254 34.59 8.54 -20.37
C HIS A 254 34.20 7.18 -19.79
N ASN A 255 34.34 7.02 -18.48
CA ASN A 255 33.80 5.87 -17.76
C ASN A 255 32.32 6.11 -17.42
N LEU A 256 31.44 5.23 -17.87
CA LEU A 256 29.99 5.36 -17.67
C LEU A 256 29.62 5.50 -16.18
N ASN A 257 30.23 4.72 -15.28
CA ASN A 257 29.89 4.76 -13.85
C ASN A 257 30.29 6.10 -13.20
N ALA A 258 31.42 6.67 -13.60
CA ALA A 258 31.88 7.96 -13.09
C ALA A 258 30.99 9.10 -13.61
N VAL A 259 30.68 9.08 -14.91
CA VAL A 259 29.82 10.09 -15.54
C VAL A 259 28.40 10.07 -14.97
N VAL A 260 27.81 8.89 -14.76
CA VAL A 260 26.45 8.78 -14.19
C VAL A 260 26.43 9.35 -12.77
N LYS A 261 27.50 9.19 -11.98
CA LYS A 261 27.65 9.81 -10.65
C LYS A 261 27.72 11.34 -10.73
N GLU A 262 28.38 11.89 -11.74
CA GLU A 262 28.55 13.33 -11.93
C GLU A 262 27.37 14.00 -12.66
N SER A 263 26.32 13.24 -12.96
CA SER A 263 25.15 13.68 -13.73
C SER A 263 23.89 13.88 -12.90
N GLN A 264 23.17 14.97 -13.16
CA GLN A 264 21.91 15.25 -12.47
C GLN A 264 20.77 14.33 -12.94
N PHE A 265 20.69 14.09 -14.25
CA PHE A 265 19.70 13.21 -14.87
C PHE A 265 20.38 12.13 -15.72
N THR A 266 19.80 10.93 -15.76
CA THR A 266 20.23 9.85 -16.66
C THR A 266 19.07 9.45 -17.57
N LEU A 267 19.29 9.48 -18.89
CA LEU A 267 18.27 9.08 -19.86
C LEU A 267 18.24 7.56 -20.02
N ILE A 268 17.05 6.98 -19.88
CA ILE A 268 16.81 5.54 -19.98
C ILE A 268 15.77 5.32 -21.06
N ASP A 269 16.21 4.82 -22.22
CA ASP A 269 15.34 4.52 -23.36
C ASP A 269 15.22 3.01 -23.51
N ASP A 270 13.98 2.50 -23.50
CA ASP A 270 13.67 1.07 -23.57
C ASP A 270 14.07 0.41 -24.91
N ARG A 271 14.44 1.21 -25.92
CA ARG A 271 14.98 0.73 -27.21
C ARG A 271 16.48 0.47 -27.18
N VAL A 272 17.18 0.88 -26.12
CA VAL A 272 18.62 0.72 -25.97
C VAL A 272 18.86 -0.51 -25.10
N ALA A 273 19.55 -1.52 -25.65
CA ALA A 273 19.88 -2.70 -24.88
C ALA A 273 20.77 -2.35 -23.67
N GLY A 274 20.46 -2.92 -22.51
CA GLY A 274 21.11 -2.61 -21.24
C GLY A 274 20.49 -1.44 -20.46
N SER A 275 19.33 -0.92 -20.90
CA SER A 275 18.59 0.13 -20.19
C SER A 275 18.27 -0.24 -18.73
N GLU A 276 18.04 -1.52 -18.44
CA GLU A 276 17.75 -2.06 -17.11
C GLU A 276 18.96 -1.96 -16.17
N LEU A 277 20.15 -2.25 -16.70
CA LEU A 277 21.41 -2.12 -15.97
C LEU A 277 21.74 -0.65 -15.69
N LEU A 278 21.45 0.22 -16.67
CA LEU A 278 21.61 1.66 -16.53
C LEU A 278 20.66 2.24 -15.48
N LEU A 279 19.40 1.79 -15.46
CA LEU A 279 18.42 2.18 -14.43
C LEU A 279 18.94 1.88 -13.03
N MET A 280 19.45 0.67 -12.79
CA MET A 280 20.01 0.29 -11.49
C MET A 280 21.26 1.08 -11.15
N SER A 281 22.10 1.38 -12.14
CA SER A 281 23.30 2.19 -11.95
C SER A 281 22.97 3.64 -11.58
N ALA A 282 21.94 4.23 -12.19
CA ALA A 282 21.45 5.57 -11.88
C ALA A 282 20.88 5.66 -10.46
N LEU A 283 20.05 4.69 -10.06
CA LEU A 283 19.48 4.65 -8.71
C LEU A 283 20.56 4.49 -7.63
N ARG A 284 21.59 3.67 -7.89
CA ARG A 284 22.70 3.45 -6.94
C ARG A 284 23.42 4.75 -6.57
N VAL A 285 23.67 5.61 -7.56
CA VAL A 285 24.43 6.86 -7.36
C VAL A 285 23.53 8.06 -7.05
N GLY A 286 22.21 7.91 -7.15
CA GLY A 286 21.27 9.00 -6.92
C GLY A 286 21.05 9.95 -8.11
N SER A 287 21.41 9.54 -9.33
CA SER A 287 21.08 10.30 -10.54
C SER A 287 19.61 10.08 -10.90
N ILE A 288 18.86 11.15 -11.21
CA ILE A 288 17.41 11.04 -11.43
C ILE A 288 17.14 10.36 -12.79
N PRO A 289 16.50 9.19 -12.82
CA PRO A 289 16.20 8.49 -14.05
C PRO A 289 15.08 9.18 -14.84
N VAL A 290 15.36 9.49 -16.11
CA VAL A 290 14.40 10.00 -17.09
C VAL A 290 14.09 8.88 -18.06
N ILE A 291 12.91 8.29 -17.92
CA ILE A 291 12.53 7.06 -18.58
C ILE A 291 11.68 7.39 -19.81
N ILE A 292 12.14 6.98 -20.99
CA ILE A 292 11.40 7.08 -22.24
C ILE A 292 10.90 5.69 -22.60
N SER A 293 9.60 5.47 -22.44
CA SER A 293 8.97 4.21 -22.82
C SER A 293 7.46 4.36 -22.90
N ASP A 294 6.83 3.57 -23.77
CA ASP A 294 5.38 3.42 -23.82
C ASP A 294 4.91 2.08 -23.18
N SER A 295 5.84 1.16 -22.90
CA SER A 295 5.52 -0.24 -22.62
C SER A 295 6.37 -0.94 -21.55
N ILE A 296 7.36 -0.27 -20.97
CA ILE A 296 8.18 -0.85 -19.89
C ILE A 296 7.34 -1.06 -18.61
N VAL A 297 7.64 -2.12 -17.89
CA VAL A 297 7.12 -2.38 -16.55
C VAL A 297 8.30 -2.33 -15.58
N LEU A 298 8.33 -1.28 -14.76
CA LEU A 298 9.45 -1.01 -13.86
C LEU A 298 9.54 -2.04 -12.72
N PRO A 299 10.72 -2.23 -12.10
CA PRO A 299 10.90 -3.15 -10.98
C PRO A 299 9.95 -2.87 -9.83
N PHE A 300 9.29 -3.91 -9.31
CA PHE A 300 8.31 -3.82 -8.21
C PHE A 300 7.25 -2.71 -8.38
N ASN A 301 6.83 -2.43 -9.62
CA ASN A 301 5.86 -1.37 -9.96
C ASN A 301 4.50 -1.51 -9.28
N GLU A 302 4.20 -2.66 -8.68
CA GLU A 302 2.98 -2.89 -7.90
C GLU A 302 3.02 -2.21 -6.52
N VAL A 303 4.22 -2.08 -5.93
CA VAL A 303 4.37 -1.57 -4.56
C VAL A 303 5.20 -0.29 -4.48
N ILE A 304 6.14 -0.08 -5.40
CA ILE A 304 6.96 1.14 -5.46
C ILE A 304 6.30 2.17 -6.37
N ASN A 305 6.08 3.37 -5.85
CA ASN A 305 5.66 4.51 -6.64
C ASN A 305 6.85 5.17 -7.35
N TRP A 306 6.99 4.83 -8.63
CA TRP A 306 8.07 5.35 -9.48
C TRP A 306 7.94 6.84 -9.82
N ASP A 307 6.78 7.46 -9.64
CA ASP A 307 6.58 8.90 -9.89
C ASP A 307 7.32 9.78 -8.86
N LEU A 308 7.64 9.21 -7.69
CA LEU A 308 8.36 9.91 -6.63
C LEU A 308 9.87 9.97 -6.89
N LEU A 309 10.40 9.07 -7.72
CA LEU A 309 11.85 8.86 -7.88
C LEU A 309 12.32 8.92 -9.34
N SER A 310 11.41 8.92 -10.31
CA SER A 310 11.72 8.96 -11.74
C SER A 310 10.78 9.89 -12.50
N LEU A 311 11.15 10.23 -13.75
CA LEU A 311 10.29 10.98 -14.67
C LEU A 311 10.06 10.15 -15.92
N THR A 312 8.83 9.69 -16.13
CA THR A 312 8.45 8.89 -17.29
C THR A 312 7.84 9.74 -18.39
N PHE A 313 8.33 9.60 -19.62
CA PHE A 313 7.81 10.28 -20.81
C PHE A 313 7.45 9.26 -21.90
N SER A 314 6.34 9.51 -22.59
CA SER A 314 6.02 8.79 -23.83
C SER A 314 6.97 9.19 -24.95
N ARG A 315 7.22 8.27 -25.87
CA ARG A 315 8.13 8.49 -27.02
C ARG A 315 7.73 9.70 -27.88
N SER A 316 6.44 10.02 -27.94
CA SER A 316 5.91 11.20 -28.67
C SER A 316 6.38 12.54 -28.10
N ARG A 317 6.72 12.59 -26.80
CA ARG A 317 7.11 13.83 -26.09
C ARG A 317 8.62 14.01 -25.96
N LEU A 318 9.41 13.21 -26.69
CA LEU A 318 10.88 13.21 -26.61
C LEU A 318 11.49 14.61 -26.81
N SER A 319 10.92 15.41 -27.72
CA SER A 319 11.37 16.78 -28.00
C SER A 319 11.14 17.77 -26.85
N SER A 320 10.17 17.51 -25.97
CA SER A 320 9.80 18.39 -24.84
C SER A 320 10.53 18.01 -23.54
N VAL A 321 11.24 16.89 -23.49
CA VAL A 321 11.89 16.37 -22.28
C VAL A 321 12.83 17.42 -21.68
N LEU A 322 13.77 17.96 -22.46
CA LEU A 322 14.73 18.95 -21.97
C LEU A 322 14.07 20.23 -21.43
N ALA A 323 12.99 20.69 -22.05
CA ALA A 323 12.24 21.85 -21.58
C ALA A 323 11.59 21.57 -20.22
N CYS A 324 10.97 20.39 -20.07
CA CYS A 324 10.35 19.97 -18.82
C CYS A 324 11.37 19.80 -17.69
N LEU A 325 12.52 19.17 -17.96
CA LEU A 325 13.57 18.96 -16.96
C LEU A 325 14.16 20.27 -16.42
N ARG A 326 14.22 21.31 -17.26
CA ARG A 326 14.73 22.64 -16.88
C ARG A 326 13.76 23.42 -15.99
N VAL A 327 12.45 23.17 -16.10
CA VAL A 327 11.40 23.83 -15.29
C VAL A 327 11.35 23.27 -13.85
N LEU A 328 11.88 22.07 -13.62
CA LEU A 328 11.84 21.44 -12.29
C LEU A 328 12.62 22.25 -11.24
N SER A 329 11.98 22.50 -10.10
CA SER A 329 12.60 23.18 -8.96
C SER A 329 13.71 22.33 -8.33
N SER A 330 14.70 22.99 -7.73
CA SER A 330 15.80 22.32 -7.03
C SER A 330 15.30 21.49 -5.84
N GLU A 331 14.26 21.96 -5.14
CA GLU A 331 13.61 21.24 -4.04
C GLU A 331 13.01 19.92 -4.50
N ARG A 332 12.28 19.92 -5.63
CA ARG A 332 11.70 18.69 -6.18
C ARG A 332 12.78 17.70 -6.59
N LYS A 333 13.86 18.17 -7.21
CA LYS A 333 15.02 17.33 -7.57
C LYS A 333 15.69 16.73 -6.33
N GLN A 334 15.79 17.49 -5.24
CA GLN A 334 16.33 17.00 -3.97
C GLN A 334 15.44 15.91 -3.36
N ALA A 335 14.13 16.15 -3.28
CA ALA A 335 13.16 15.18 -2.76
C ALA A 335 13.20 13.86 -3.56
N MET A 336 13.28 13.94 -4.89
CA MET A 336 13.42 12.75 -5.74
C MET A 336 14.70 11.97 -5.43
N ARG A 337 15.83 12.64 -5.19
CA ARG A 337 17.09 11.98 -4.85
C ARG A 337 17.06 11.31 -3.48
N GLU A 338 16.44 11.96 -2.49
CA GLU A 338 16.22 11.36 -1.17
C GLU A 338 15.35 10.11 -1.27
N GLN A 339 14.30 10.15 -2.08
CA GLN A 339 13.46 8.98 -2.36
C GLN A 339 14.24 7.87 -3.07
N ILE A 340 15.08 8.20 -4.06
CA ILE A 340 15.96 7.23 -4.74
C ILE A 340 16.84 6.53 -3.72
N SER A 341 17.48 7.29 -2.82
CA SER A 341 18.34 6.74 -1.78
C SER A 341 17.58 5.79 -0.86
N PHE A 342 16.40 6.17 -0.41
CA PHE A 342 15.53 5.33 0.42
C PHE A 342 15.16 4.02 -0.29
N VAL A 343 14.60 4.12 -1.50
CA VAL A 343 14.13 2.96 -2.27
C VAL A 343 15.28 2.01 -2.62
N TYR A 344 16.41 2.55 -3.08
CA TYR A 344 17.58 1.75 -3.44
C TYR A 344 18.14 1.00 -2.22
N ASN A 345 18.34 1.71 -1.10
CA ASN A 345 18.85 1.12 0.12
C ASN A 345 17.87 0.11 0.73
N ARG A 346 16.56 0.29 0.59
CA ARG A 346 15.56 -0.60 1.18
C ARG A 346 15.33 -1.87 0.35
N TYR A 347 15.27 -1.76 -0.98
CA TYR A 347 14.81 -2.87 -1.84
C TYR A 347 15.85 -3.39 -2.83
N PHE A 348 16.82 -2.57 -3.26
CA PHE A 348 17.68 -2.88 -4.40
C PHE A 348 19.17 -3.04 -4.08
N SER A 349 19.60 -2.72 -2.85
CA SER A 349 21.03 -2.65 -2.50
C SER A 349 21.76 -4.01 -2.49
N SER A 350 21.04 -5.12 -2.49
CA SER A 350 21.60 -6.48 -2.39
C SER A 350 20.62 -7.49 -2.96
N LEU A 351 21.14 -8.62 -3.47
CA LEU A 351 20.30 -9.72 -3.94
C LEU A 351 19.35 -10.25 -2.85
N GLU A 352 19.80 -10.29 -1.60
CA GLU A 352 18.97 -10.65 -0.43
C GLU A 352 17.70 -9.80 -0.33
N LYS A 353 17.83 -8.48 -0.37
CA LYS A 353 16.68 -7.55 -0.35
C LYS A 353 15.74 -7.74 -1.53
N ILE A 354 16.28 -8.00 -2.72
CA ILE A 354 15.46 -8.24 -3.92
C ILE A 354 14.62 -9.51 -3.76
N VAL A 355 15.24 -10.61 -3.31
CA VAL A 355 14.55 -11.89 -3.10
C VAL A 355 13.51 -11.78 -1.99
N LEU A 356 13.87 -11.22 -0.83
CA LEU A 356 12.93 -11.06 0.28
C LEU A 356 11.76 -10.13 -0.06
N THR A 357 12.02 -9.06 -0.82
CA THR A 357 10.96 -8.16 -1.32
C THR A 357 10.03 -8.89 -2.28
N THR A 358 10.58 -9.72 -3.17
CA THR A 358 9.79 -10.56 -4.09
C THR A 358 8.84 -11.47 -3.32
N LEU A 359 9.36 -12.18 -2.31
CA LEU A 359 8.55 -13.08 -1.49
C LEU A 359 7.50 -12.33 -0.67
N ASN A 360 7.82 -11.14 -0.15
CA ASN A 360 6.86 -10.30 0.59
C ASN A 360 5.71 -9.82 -0.32
N ILE A 361 6.01 -9.40 -1.56
CA ILE A 361 4.97 -9.04 -2.55
C ILE A 361 4.08 -10.26 -2.87
N LEU A 362 4.67 -11.44 -3.02
CA LEU A 362 3.90 -12.67 -3.26
C LEU A 362 3.06 -13.08 -2.05
N GLU A 363 3.58 -12.93 -0.83
CA GLU A 363 2.86 -13.20 0.42
C GLU A 363 1.61 -12.31 0.51
N ARG A 364 1.75 -11.00 0.26
CA ARG A 364 0.62 -10.07 0.18
C ARG A 364 -0.42 -10.48 -0.87
N ARG A 365 0.04 -10.97 -2.01
CA ARG A 365 -0.81 -11.28 -3.17
C ARG A 365 -1.60 -12.58 -2.97
N ILE A 366 -0.98 -13.58 -2.35
CA ILE A 366 -1.53 -14.94 -2.24
C ILE A 366 -2.25 -15.14 -0.89
N ILE A 367 -1.76 -14.53 0.20
CA ILE A 367 -2.31 -14.71 1.54
C ILE A 367 -3.34 -13.63 1.85
N SER A 368 -4.60 -14.02 2.08
CA SER A 368 -5.75 -13.12 2.26
C SER A 368 -5.65 -12.15 3.44
N ASN A 369 -4.74 -12.36 4.40
CA ASN A 369 -4.59 -11.56 5.62
C ASN A 369 -3.24 -10.80 5.70
N SER A 370 -2.39 -10.89 4.67
CA SER A 370 -1.13 -10.14 4.62
C SER A 370 -1.40 -8.76 4.02
N PHE A 371 -1.43 -7.73 4.86
CA PHE A 371 -1.60 -6.34 4.42
C PHE A 371 -0.28 -5.59 4.60
N THR A 372 0.03 -4.72 3.64
CA THR A 372 1.14 -3.77 3.70
C THR A 372 0.63 -2.49 3.07
N THR A 373 0.81 -1.37 3.73
CA THR A 373 0.30 -0.07 3.27
C THR A 373 1.18 0.51 2.17
N TYR A 374 0.64 1.46 1.41
CA TYR A 374 1.42 2.25 0.47
C TYR A 374 2.62 2.94 1.15
N ASP A 375 2.43 3.43 2.38
CA ASP A 375 3.45 4.13 3.16
C ASP A 375 4.57 3.19 3.62
N ASP A 376 4.26 1.94 3.98
CA ASP A 376 5.28 0.93 4.33
C ASP A 376 6.28 0.70 3.20
N TRP A 377 5.84 0.86 1.95
CA TRP A 377 6.68 0.68 0.77
C TRP A 377 7.41 1.96 0.34
N ASN A 378 6.78 3.13 0.50
CA ASN A 378 7.22 4.37 -0.14
C ASN A 378 7.62 5.49 0.82
N CYS A 379 7.40 5.36 2.13
CA CYS A 379 7.72 6.39 3.11
C CYS A 379 8.83 5.91 4.05
N ASN A 380 9.83 6.77 4.26
CA ASN A 380 10.84 6.55 5.29
C ASN A 380 10.18 6.77 6.66
N SER A 381 9.86 5.68 7.35
CA SER A 381 9.13 5.64 8.62
C SER A 381 9.99 6.15 9.80
N SER A 382 10.45 7.39 9.72
CA SER A 382 11.02 8.16 10.83
C SER A 382 10.06 9.24 11.34
N LYS A 383 8.87 9.35 10.75
CA LYS A 383 7.74 10.09 11.33
C LYS A 383 6.71 9.07 11.75
N ASN A 384 6.58 8.86 13.06
CA ASN A 384 5.50 8.11 13.70
C ASN A 384 4.16 8.79 13.37
N TYR A 385 3.64 8.56 12.18
CA TYR A 385 2.22 8.61 11.92
C TYR A 385 1.81 7.16 11.78
N LEU A 386 1.52 6.52 12.92
CA LEU A 386 0.78 5.29 12.93
C LEU A 386 -0.58 5.60 12.30
N SER A 387 -0.71 5.37 11.00
CA SER A 387 -1.99 5.21 10.33
C SER A 387 -2.25 3.70 10.30
N PRO A 388 -2.99 3.12 11.26
CA PRO A 388 -3.43 1.74 11.18
C PRO A 388 -4.52 1.65 10.11
N LEU A 389 -4.10 1.58 8.84
CA LEU A 389 -4.94 1.37 7.66
C LEU A 389 -5.39 -0.10 7.51
N PHE A 390 -4.85 -0.99 8.35
CA PHE A 390 -5.11 -2.43 8.36
C PHE A 390 -6.55 -2.81 8.77
N PHE A 391 -7.34 -1.86 9.26
CA PHE A 391 -8.72 -2.07 9.71
C PHE A 391 -9.68 -1.00 9.16
N LEU A 392 -9.46 -0.51 7.94
CA LEU A 392 -10.55 0.21 7.27
C LEU A 392 -11.70 -0.79 7.06
N PRO A 393 -12.88 -0.54 7.64
CA PRO A 393 -13.99 -1.48 7.58
C PRO A 393 -14.56 -1.46 6.17
N PHE A 394 -14.14 -2.42 5.33
CA PHE A 394 -14.65 -2.55 3.95
C PHE A 394 -15.92 -3.40 3.86
N ARG A 395 -16.25 -4.14 4.92
CA ARG A 395 -17.47 -4.96 5.02
C ARG A 395 -18.22 -4.60 6.29
N ALA A 396 -19.51 -4.36 6.17
CA ALA A 396 -20.41 -4.24 7.31
C ALA A 396 -21.04 -5.60 7.64
N SER A 397 -20.93 -6.04 8.89
CA SER A 397 -21.74 -7.17 9.38
C SER A 397 -23.23 -6.84 9.29
N ALA A 398 -24.08 -7.86 9.09
CA ALA A 398 -25.54 -7.72 9.09
C ALA A 398 -26.15 -7.78 10.51
N GLU A 399 -25.31 -7.72 11.55
CA GLU A 399 -25.71 -7.88 12.97
C GLU A 399 -26.48 -6.71 13.59
N GLY A 400 -26.65 -5.60 12.87
CA GLY A 400 -27.33 -4.40 13.35
C GLY A 400 -26.35 -3.35 13.87
N PHE A 401 -26.86 -2.43 14.71
CA PHE A 401 -26.07 -1.36 15.31
C PHE A 401 -26.34 -1.20 16.81
N THR A 402 -25.36 -0.59 17.50
CA THR A 402 -25.46 -0.19 18.91
C THR A 402 -25.72 1.32 18.96
N GLY A 403 -26.77 1.73 19.65
CA GLY A 403 -27.06 3.15 19.89
C GLY A 403 -26.26 3.67 21.07
N VAL A 404 -25.46 4.71 20.88
CA VAL A 404 -24.67 5.36 21.94
C VAL A 404 -25.23 6.75 22.20
N ILE A 405 -25.73 6.97 23.41
CA ILE A 405 -26.33 8.24 23.84
C ILE A 405 -25.46 8.85 24.94
N LEU A 406 -25.02 10.09 24.72
CA LEU A 406 -24.23 10.85 25.70
C LEU A 406 -25.13 11.86 26.43
N ILE A 407 -25.29 11.69 27.74
CA ILE A 407 -26.19 12.53 28.56
C ILE A 407 -25.41 13.57 29.33
N HIS A 408 -25.91 14.80 29.34
CA HIS A 408 -25.29 15.90 30.10
C HIS A 408 -26.25 16.67 31.00
N ASN A 409 -27.53 16.86 30.64
CA ASN A 409 -28.40 17.77 31.40
C ASN A 409 -29.90 17.43 31.38
N LYS A 410 -30.42 16.63 30.44
CA LYS A 410 -31.88 16.48 30.26
C LYS A 410 -32.35 15.01 30.27
N PRO A 411 -32.55 14.40 31.46
CA PRO A 411 -33.02 13.02 31.57
C PRO A 411 -34.41 12.81 30.93
N ASP A 412 -35.29 13.81 30.90
CA ASP A 412 -36.63 13.67 30.30
C ASP A 412 -36.60 13.39 28.79
N SER A 413 -35.61 13.94 28.08
CA SER A 413 -35.47 13.75 26.63
C SER A 413 -34.86 12.39 26.27
N LEU A 414 -34.05 11.82 27.18
CA LEU A 414 -33.44 10.50 27.05
C LEU A 414 -34.48 9.41 26.79
N PHE A 415 -35.53 9.35 27.61
CA PHE A 415 -36.51 8.26 27.52
C PHE A 415 -37.31 8.30 26.21
N VAL A 416 -37.53 9.49 25.64
CA VAL A 416 -38.16 9.65 24.33
C VAL A 416 -37.25 9.07 23.24
N VAL A 417 -35.96 9.41 23.30
CA VAL A 417 -34.94 8.90 22.38
C VAL A 417 -34.80 7.37 22.48
N ILE A 418 -34.75 6.80 23.70
CA ILE A 418 -34.67 5.35 23.90
C ILE A 418 -35.88 4.64 23.29
N ARG A 419 -37.10 5.18 23.50
CA ARG A 419 -38.33 4.61 22.93
C ARG A 419 -38.38 4.70 21.40
N LEU A 420 -37.77 5.73 20.81
CA LEU A 420 -37.62 5.85 19.36
C LEU A 420 -36.68 4.77 18.82
N LEU A 421 -35.47 4.67 19.39
CA LEU A 421 -34.47 3.68 18.97
C LEU A 421 -35.00 2.26 19.11
N ALA A 422 -35.73 1.95 20.19
CA ALA A 422 -36.30 0.64 20.43
C ALA A 422 -37.26 0.14 19.33
N LYS A 423 -37.79 1.03 18.50
CA LYS A 423 -38.65 0.69 17.35
C LYS A 423 -37.88 0.37 16.07
N VAL A 424 -36.59 0.70 16.01
CA VAL A 424 -35.75 0.46 14.82
C VAL A 424 -35.38 -1.02 14.73
N ALA A 425 -35.63 -1.63 13.57
CA ALA A 425 -35.47 -3.06 13.38
C ALA A 425 -34.02 -3.53 13.61
N SER A 426 -33.06 -2.77 13.06
CA SER A 426 -31.62 -3.09 13.14
C SER A 426 -30.94 -2.71 14.46
N LEU A 427 -31.65 -2.17 15.46
CA LEU A 427 -31.06 -1.88 16.77
C LEU A 427 -30.78 -3.18 17.55
N ARG A 428 -29.54 -3.33 18.04
CA ARG A 428 -29.13 -4.48 18.87
C ARG A 428 -29.13 -4.17 20.37
N SER A 429 -28.52 -3.06 20.78
CA SER A 429 -28.38 -2.63 22.18
C SER A 429 -28.28 -1.11 22.26
N ILE A 430 -28.53 -0.55 23.44
CA ILE A 430 -28.35 0.87 23.74
C ILE A 430 -27.32 1.00 24.86
N VAL A 431 -26.31 1.83 24.65
CA VAL A 431 -25.34 2.24 25.66
C VAL A 431 -25.57 3.71 25.98
N VAL A 432 -25.93 3.99 27.23
CA VAL A 432 -26.07 5.34 27.75
C VAL A 432 -24.82 5.70 28.53
N VAL A 433 -24.06 6.65 27.98
CA VAL A 433 -22.86 7.21 28.60
C VAL A 433 -23.30 8.37 29.49
N TRP A 434 -23.24 8.14 30.79
CA TRP A 434 -23.76 9.04 31.81
C TRP A 434 -22.66 9.98 32.30
N ASN A 435 -22.62 11.19 31.71
CA ASN A 435 -21.70 12.28 32.10
C ASN A 435 -22.31 13.25 33.14
N HIS A 436 -23.57 13.03 33.53
CA HIS A 436 -24.25 13.89 34.49
C HIS A 436 -23.66 13.70 35.90
N PRO A 437 -23.49 14.78 36.69
CA PRO A 437 -22.93 14.67 38.05
C PRO A 437 -23.80 13.81 38.99
N ASP A 438 -25.12 13.95 38.88
CA ASP A 438 -26.09 13.19 39.67
C ASP A 438 -26.16 11.72 39.26
N GLU A 439 -26.71 10.87 40.16
CA GLU A 439 -26.87 9.45 39.88
C GLU A 439 -27.93 9.18 38.79
N PRO A 440 -27.73 8.15 37.95
CA PRO A 440 -28.75 7.73 37.01
C PRO A 440 -30.03 7.31 37.73
N PRO A 441 -31.22 7.58 37.17
CA PRO A 441 -32.48 7.12 37.73
C PRO A 441 -32.46 5.60 37.95
N PRO A 442 -33.14 5.09 39.00
CA PRO A 442 -33.27 3.66 39.23
C PRO A 442 -33.82 2.95 37.99
N ILE A 443 -33.34 1.74 37.70
CA ILE A 443 -33.71 0.99 36.48
C ILE A 443 -35.23 0.80 36.30
N ALA A 444 -36.01 0.86 37.40
CA ALA A 444 -37.46 0.77 37.38
C ALA A 444 -38.14 1.94 36.65
N GLU A 445 -37.50 3.11 36.56
CA GLU A 445 -38.02 4.29 35.86
C GLU A 445 -37.69 4.29 34.35
N TRP A 446 -36.79 3.39 33.94
CA TRP A 446 -36.34 3.33 32.55
C TRP A 446 -37.42 2.67 31.66
N PRO A 447 -37.50 3.06 30.37
CA PRO A 447 -38.44 2.45 29.45
C PRO A 447 -38.24 0.94 29.33
N HIS A 448 -39.29 0.16 29.60
CA HIS A 448 -39.29 -1.28 29.34
C HIS A 448 -39.32 -1.52 27.82
N ILE A 449 -38.19 -1.96 27.27
CA ILE A 449 -38.01 -2.25 25.85
C ILE A 449 -37.43 -3.65 25.65
N ASN A 450 -37.62 -4.21 24.45
CA ASN A 450 -37.14 -5.56 24.11
C ASN A 450 -35.66 -5.63 23.71
N ARG A 451 -34.88 -4.58 24.03
CA ARG A 451 -33.45 -4.46 23.72
C ARG A 451 -32.70 -4.11 25.01
N PRO A 452 -31.48 -4.64 25.21
CA PRO A 452 -30.70 -4.34 26.41
C PRO A 452 -30.30 -2.86 26.44
N ILE A 453 -30.42 -2.26 27.62
CA ILE A 453 -29.93 -0.92 27.93
C ILE A 453 -28.79 -1.05 28.94
N HIS A 454 -27.63 -0.52 28.58
CA HIS A 454 -26.45 -0.46 29.44
C HIS A 454 -26.21 0.98 29.85
N VAL A 455 -26.10 1.24 31.16
CA VAL A 455 -25.87 2.57 31.69
C VAL A 455 -24.47 2.60 32.28
N ILE A 456 -23.58 3.39 31.69
CA ILE A 456 -22.17 3.46 32.07
C ILE A 456 -21.91 4.84 32.65
N ARG A 457 -21.64 4.91 33.95
CA ARG A 457 -21.30 6.15 34.65
C ARG A 457 -19.83 6.48 34.42
N MET A 458 -19.57 7.72 34.03
CA MET A 458 -18.23 8.22 33.81
C MET A 458 -17.75 9.03 35.01
N ASP A 459 -16.46 8.93 35.35
CA ASP A 459 -15.86 9.68 36.45
C ASP A 459 -15.74 11.18 36.15
N GLN A 460 -15.55 11.52 34.87
CA GLN A 460 -15.36 12.88 34.40
C GLN A 460 -16.33 13.17 33.25
N ASN A 461 -16.92 14.37 33.28
CA ASN A 461 -17.77 14.85 32.19
C ASN A 461 -16.88 15.20 30.98
N MET A 462 -16.67 14.25 30.07
CA MET A 462 -15.89 14.43 28.83
C MET A 462 -16.72 14.15 27.59
N LEU A 463 -16.61 14.99 26.56
CA LEU A 463 -17.35 14.80 25.31
C LEU A 463 -16.89 13.55 24.55
N SER A 464 -15.60 13.25 24.64
CA SER A 464 -14.98 12.08 24.02
C SER A 464 -15.36 10.75 24.69
N ASN A 465 -16.05 10.75 25.84
CA ASN A 465 -16.51 9.51 26.49
C ASN A 465 -17.42 8.68 25.58
N ARG A 466 -18.16 9.32 24.67
CA ARG A 466 -19.00 8.60 23.69
C ARG A 466 -18.22 7.77 22.66
N PHE A 467 -16.91 7.99 22.55
CA PHE A 467 -16.03 7.25 21.63
C PHE A 467 -15.30 6.09 22.30
N ILE A 468 -15.46 5.90 23.61
CA ILE A 468 -14.85 4.80 24.34
C ILE A 468 -15.43 3.47 23.83
N MET A 469 -14.54 2.51 23.62
CA MET A 469 -14.90 1.15 23.22
C MET A 469 -15.31 0.31 24.43
N PHE A 470 -16.55 0.50 24.87
CA PHE A 470 -17.13 -0.32 25.94
C PHE A 470 -17.33 -1.76 25.47
N SER A 471 -17.17 -2.73 26.38
CA SER A 471 -17.38 -4.16 26.11
C SER A 471 -18.81 -4.48 25.66
N GLU A 472 -19.75 -3.60 25.99
CA GLU A 472 -21.17 -3.65 25.66
C GLU A 472 -21.46 -3.27 24.20
N ILE A 473 -20.51 -2.63 23.51
CA ILE A 473 -20.60 -2.32 22.07
C ILE A 473 -20.14 -3.53 21.27
N THR A 474 -21.08 -4.44 21.01
CA THR A 474 -20.78 -5.70 20.30
C THR A 474 -20.81 -5.54 18.77
N THR A 475 -21.61 -4.61 18.24
CA THR A 475 -21.81 -4.42 16.80
C THR A 475 -20.71 -3.58 16.17
N ASP A 476 -20.43 -3.79 14.89
CA ASP A 476 -19.48 -2.96 14.13
C ASP A 476 -19.97 -1.53 13.90
N ALA A 477 -21.27 -1.37 13.68
CA ALA A 477 -21.93 -0.07 13.53
C ALA A 477 -22.22 0.56 14.89
N VAL A 478 -21.84 1.82 15.07
CA VAL A 478 -22.23 2.65 16.20
C VAL A 478 -23.08 3.81 15.71
N PHE A 479 -24.29 3.93 16.25
CA PHE A 479 -25.14 5.09 16.04
C PHE A 479 -25.00 6.06 17.20
N SER A 480 -24.28 7.15 16.98
CA SER A 480 -24.14 8.21 17.96
C SER A 480 -25.33 9.16 17.87
N PHE A 481 -26.02 9.34 19.01
CA PHE A 481 -27.26 10.09 19.07
C PHE A 481 -27.31 11.01 20.29
N ASP A 482 -27.63 12.28 20.08
CA ASP A 482 -27.73 13.28 21.15
C ASP A 482 -29.13 13.29 21.79
N GLU A 483 -29.18 13.56 23.09
CA GLU A 483 -30.42 13.52 23.89
C GLU A 483 -31.48 14.55 23.44
N ASP A 484 -31.10 15.61 22.73
CA ASP A 484 -31.98 16.70 22.33
C ASP A 484 -32.52 16.58 20.89
N ILE A 485 -32.14 15.53 20.16
CA ILE A 485 -32.62 15.27 18.79
C ILE A 485 -33.86 14.36 18.83
N VAL A 486 -35.02 14.98 19.03
CA VAL A 486 -36.30 14.24 19.18
C VAL A 486 -37.08 14.11 17.86
N THR A 487 -36.62 14.76 16.79
CA THR A 487 -37.40 14.92 15.55
C THR A 487 -37.17 13.84 14.48
N MET A 488 -36.37 12.81 14.76
CA MET A 488 -36.03 11.76 13.78
C MET A 488 -37.11 10.67 13.72
N ASN A 489 -37.33 10.11 12.53
CA ASN A 489 -38.22 8.96 12.34
C ASN A 489 -37.46 7.62 12.36
N VAL A 490 -38.16 6.53 12.67
CA VAL A 490 -37.66 5.14 12.66
C VAL A 490 -37.09 4.77 11.29
N ASP A 491 -37.83 5.09 10.22
CA ASP A 491 -37.41 4.79 8.85
C ASP A 491 -36.14 5.57 8.44
N GLU A 492 -35.93 6.78 8.97
CA GLU A 492 -34.75 7.59 8.68
C GLU A 492 -33.51 6.95 9.30
N ILE A 493 -33.61 6.50 10.55
CA ILE A 493 -32.52 5.82 11.27
C ILE A 493 -32.17 4.50 10.57
N GLU A 494 -33.18 3.71 10.17
CA GLU A 494 -32.96 2.47 9.44
C GLU A 494 -32.29 2.72 8.08
N PHE A 495 -32.75 3.73 7.33
CA PHE A 495 -32.11 4.11 6.06
C PHE A 495 -30.66 4.60 6.26
N GLY A 496 -30.40 5.36 7.33
CA GLY A 496 -29.06 5.77 7.72
C GLY A 496 -28.13 4.59 7.98
N TYR A 497 -28.62 3.57 8.70
CA TYR A 497 -27.88 2.33 8.94
C TYR A 497 -27.60 1.56 7.64
N GLN A 498 -28.59 1.40 6.76
CA GLN A 498 -28.37 0.71 5.48
C GLN A 498 -27.37 1.47 4.59
N THR A 499 -27.44 2.80 4.57
CA THR A 499 -26.46 3.63 3.84
C THR A 499 -25.04 3.47 4.40
N TRP A 500 -24.92 3.38 5.72
CA TRP A 500 -23.64 3.07 6.38
C TRP A 500 -23.15 1.65 6.05
N ARG A 501 -24.02 0.66 5.95
CA ARG A 501 -23.60 -0.71 5.58
C ARG A 501 -22.97 -0.80 4.20
N GLU A 502 -23.42 0.04 3.27
CA GLU A 502 -22.83 0.17 1.93
C GLU A 502 -21.52 0.98 1.93
N ASN A 503 -21.29 1.77 2.98
CA ASN A 503 -20.13 2.66 3.13
C ASN A 503 -19.52 2.58 4.55
N PRO A 504 -19.10 1.39 5.03
CA PRO A 504 -18.76 1.19 6.44
C PRO A 504 -17.53 1.99 6.89
N ASP A 505 -16.66 2.35 5.96
CA ASP A 505 -15.46 3.16 6.16
C ASP A 505 -15.72 4.68 6.17
N ARG A 506 -16.98 5.11 6.08
CA ARG A 506 -17.35 6.52 6.07
C ARG A 506 -18.23 6.88 7.27
N LEU A 507 -18.11 8.14 7.69
CA LEU A 507 -19.08 8.75 8.60
C LEU A 507 -20.36 9.06 7.80
N VAL A 508 -21.49 8.49 8.22
CA VAL A 508 -22.80 8.69 7.59
C VAL A 508 -23.72 9.40 8.58
N GLY A 509 -24.35 10.51 8.20
CA GLY A 509 -25.24 11.18 9.15
C GLY A 509 -26.14 12.27 8.56
N PHE A 510 -26.95 12.86 9.45
CA PHE A 510 -28.10 13.69 9.08
C PHE A 510 -27.82 15.20 9.15
N LEU A 511 -26.73 15.59 9.82
CA LEU A 511 -26.41 16.97 10.16
C LEU A 511 -25.11 17.43 9.45
N PRO A 512 -25.17 17.82 8.16
CA PRO A 512 -24.00 18.24 7.39
C PRO A 512 -23.58 19.68 7.74
N ARG A 513 -22.28 19.93 7.64
CA ARG A 513 -21.62 21.23 7.84
C ARG A 513 -20.45 21.36 6.88
N VAL A 514 -19.93 22.58 6.76
CA VAL A 514 -18.83 22.87 5.84
C VAL A 514 -17.78 23.75 6.50
N ALA A 515 -16.52 23.42 6.27
CA ALA A 515 -15.36 24.27 6.51
C ALA A 515 -14.77 24.69 5.15
N VAL A 516 -14.76 25.99 4.86
CA VAL A 516 -14.31 26.54 3.57
C VAL A 516 -13.07 27.39 3.79
N PHE A 517 -12.11 27.31 2.87
CA PHE A 517 -10.94 28.20 2.90
C PHE A 517 -11.35 29.60 2.44
N ASN A 518 -11.13 30.60 3.30
CA ASN A 518 -11.35 31.99 2.94
C ASN A 518 -10.04 32.61 2.42
N GLU A 519 -10.03 32.99 1.14
CA GLU A 519 -8.85 33.58 0.48
C GLU A 519 -8.39 34.91 1.08
N SER A 520 -9.31 35.67 1.69
CA SER A 520 -9.00 36.98 2.26
C SER A 520 -8.31 36.86 3.63
N THR A 521 -8.80 35.98 4.50
CA THR A 521 -8.26 35.76 5.85
C THR A 521 -7.15 34.72 5.85
N LYS A 522 -6.98 33.94 4.77
CA LYS A 522 -6.07 32.79 4.66
C LYS A 522 -6.31 31.74 5.75
N LEU A 523 -7.54 31.66 6.24
CA LEU A 523 -7.97 30.73 7.28
C LEU A 523 -9.21 29.96 6.81
N TYR A 524 -9.42 28.80 7.40
CA TYR A 524 -10.66 28.03 7.20
C TYR A 524 -11.77 28.57 8.10
N GLU A 525 -12.94 28.77 7.53
CA GLU A 525 -14.14 29.24 8.23
C GLU A 525 -15.19 28.14 8.27
N TYR A 526 -15.72 27.91 9.47
CA TYR A 526 -16.80 26.95 9.70
C TYR A 526 -18.15 27.63 9.49
N HIS A 527 -18.97 27.05 8.61
CA HIS A 527 -20.30 27.55 8.30
C HIS A 527 -21.40 26.53 8.65
N THR A 528 -22.52 27.07 9.12
CA THR A 528 -23.77 26.33 9.36
C THR A 528 -24.68 26.25 8.14
N ASP A 529 -24.46 27.13 7.16
CA ASP A 529 -25.37 27.35 6.06
C ASP A 529 -25.38 26.18 5.08
N TRP A 530 -26.47 26.08 4.33
CA TRP A 530 -26.70 25.07 3.30
C TRP A 530 -25.82 25.35 2.09
N ALA A 531 -24.53 25.07 2.21
CA ALA A 531 -23.63 25.08 1.08
C ALA A 531 -23.93 23.87 0.16
N ASN A 532 -23.70 24.04 -1.14
CA ASN A 532 -23.76 22.95 -2.11
C ASN A 532 -22.72 21.86 -1.85
N SER A 533 -21.74 22.13 -0.97
CA SER A 533 -20.70 21.22 -0.53
C SER A 533 -20.71 21.06 0.99
N MET A 534 -20.26 19.90 1.46
CA MET A 534 -20.12 19.56 2.87
C MET A 534 -18.87 18.72 3.08
N ASN A 535 -18.20 18.89 4.21
CA ASN A 535 -17.02 18.12 4.57
C ASN A 535 -17.00 17.70 6.05
N ILE A 536 -18.05 18.04 6.79
CA ILE A 536 -18.22 17.69 8.20
C ILE A 536 -19.64 17.16 8.41
N ILE A 537 -19.79 16.07 9.17
CA ILE A 537 -21.08 15.61 9.70
C ILE A 537 -21.03 15.65 11.23
N LEU A 538 -22.03 16.28 11.85
CA LEU A 538 -22.13 16.32 13.31
C LEU A 538 -22.48 14.94 13.86
N LEU A 539 -21.89 14.59 14.99
CA LEU A 539 -22.08 13.29 15.64
C LEU A 539 -23.37 13.16 16.44
N GLY A 540 -24.16 14.23 16.53
CA GLY A 540 -25.44 14.18 17.23
C GLY A 540 -26.47 13.25 16.59
N ALA A 541 -26.32 12.95 15.30
CA ALA A 541 -27.06 11.88 14.63
C ALA A 541 -26.21 11.33 13.48
N ALA A 542 -25.36 10.35 13.77
CA ALA A 542 -24.45 9.77 12.79
C ALA A 542 -24.07 8.32 13.11
N PHE A 543 -23.84 7.55 12.03
CA PHE A 543 -23.27 6.22 12.03
C PHE A 543 -21.79 6.25 11.69
N TYR A 544 -20.99 5.53 12.47
CA TYR A 544 -19.58 5.26 12.21
C TYR A 544 -19.23 3.85 12.65
N HIS A 545 -18.10 3.33 12.17
CA HIS A 545 -17.59 2.05 12.61
C HIS A 545 -16.92 2.16 13.98
N LYS A 546 -17.19 1.22 14.90
CA LYS A 546 -16.66 1.21 16.27
C LYS A 546 -15.15 1.45 16.35
N TYR A 547 -14.40 0.92 15.37
CA TYR A 547 -12.96 1.12 15.22
C TYR A 547 -12.52 2.60 15.29
N TYR A 548 -13.29 3.54 14.73
CA TYR A 548 -12.93 4.96 14.80
C TYR A 548 -13.03 5.54 16.21
N GLY A 549 -13.84 4.94 17.09
CA GLY A 549 -13.85 5.28 18.51
C GLY A 549 -12.53 4.93 19.20
N MET A 550 -11.98 3.74 18.93
CA MET A 550 -10.64 3.35 19.38
C MET A 550 -9.57 4.31 18.82
N LEU A 551 -9.59 4.56 17.51
CA LEU A 551 -8.62 5.45 16.88
C LEU A 551 -8.69 6.88 17.39
N TYR A 552 -9.85 7.35 17.84
CA TYR A 552 -10.01 8.67 18.41
C TYR A 552 -9.11 8.85 19.64
N HIS A 553 -9.05 7.85 20.51
CA HIS A 553 -8.24 7.92 21.73
C HIS A 553 -6.77 7.52 21.50
N GLU A 554 -6.50 6.63 20.54
CA GLU A 554 -5.16 6.10 20.27
C GLU A 554 -4.32 6.94 19.30
N LEU A 555 -4.95 7.56 18.28
CA LEU A 555 -4.22 8.26 17.21
C LEU A 555 -4.26 9.78 17.29
N LEU A 556 -5.34 10.36 17.82
CA LEU A 556 -5.43 11.82 17.85
C LEU A 556 -4.38 12.39 18.81
N PRO A 557 -3.72 13.50 18.46
CA PRO A 557 -2.74 14.13 19.34
C PRO A 557 -3.37 14.43 20.71
N PRO A 558 -2.73 14.10 21.85
CA PRO A 558 -3.29 14.35 23.17
C PRO A 558 -3.70 15.83 23.40
N LYS A 559 -2.94 16.76 22.83
CA LYS A 559 -3.24 18.21 22.84
C LYS A 559 -4.57 18.55 22.16
N MET A 560 -4.96 17.80 21.14
CA MET A 560 -6.21 17.97 20.42
C MET A 560 -7.40 17.51 21.28
N ILE A 561 -7.27 16.33 21.91
CA ILE A 561 -8.29 15.82 22.85
C ILE A 561 -8.43 16.77 24.04
N GLU A 562 -7.31 17.21 24.64
CA GLU A 562 -7.31 18.19 25.74
C GLU A 562 -8.01 19.50 25.33
N TYR A 563 -7.78 19.98 24.10
CA TYR A 563 -8.45 21.16 23.59
C TYR A 563 -9.96 20.97 23.46
N VAL A 564 -10.41 19.83 22.91
CA VAL A 564 -11.83 19.48 22.81
C VAL A 564 -12.47 19.46 24.19
N GLU A 565 -11.82 18.80 25.15
CA GLU A 565 -12.37 18.66 26.50
C GLU A 565 -12.38 19.96 27.28
N ARG A 566 -11.34 20.79 27.15
CA ARG A 566 -11.29 22.10 27.81
C ARG A 566 -12.34 23.07 27.28
N ASN A 567 -12.61 23.03 25.98
CA ASN A 567 -13.57 23.94 25.34
C ASN A 567 -14.99 23.38 25.24
N LYS A 568 -15.19 22.09 25.58
CA LYS A 568 -16.46 21.37 25.43
C LYS A 568 -17.11 21.61 24.06
N ASN A 569 -16.30 21.46 23.01
CA ASN A 569 -16.71 21.67 21.62
C ASN A 569 -15.73 20.95 20.67
N CYS A 570 -16.14 20.74 19.42
CA CYS A 570 -15.32 20.28 18.29
C CYS A 570 -14.89 18.80 18.32
N GLU A 571 -15.52 17.96 19.14
CA GLU A 571 -15.32 16.51 19.15
C GLU A 571 -15.76 15.86 17.82
N ASP A 572 -16.82 16.40 17.21
CA ASP A 572 -17.31 16.05 15.89
C ASP A 572 -16.35 16.45 14.77
N ILE A 573 -15.79 17.66 14.83
CA ILE A 573 -14.76 18.11 13.90
C ILE A 573 -13.53 17.21 14.03
N ALA A 574 -13.11 16.88 15.26
CA ALA A 574 -11.99 15.98 15.50
C ALA A 574 -12.21 14.58 14.90
N MET A 575 -13.41 14.02 15.05
CA MET A 575 -13.77 12.74 14.45
C MET A 575 -13.79 12.80 12.91
N ASN A 576 -14.31 13.88 12.31
CA ASN A 576 -14.27 14.04 10.85
C ASN A 576 -12.82 14.15 10.33
N PHE A 577 -11.96 14.89 11.03
CA PHE A 577 -10.52 14.96 10.70
C PHE A 577 -9.88 13.57 10.73
N LEU A 578 -10.12 12.81 11.79
CA LEU A 578 -9.61 11.44 11.95
C LEU A 578 -10.07 10.52 10.82
N ILE A 579 -11.38 10.45 10.56
CA ILE A 579 -11.93 9.53 9.56
C ILE A 579 -11.44 9.93 8.17
N SER A 580 -11.47 11.22 7.81
CA SER A 580 -10.99 11.67 6.50
C SER A 580 -9.47 11.53 6.34
N SER A 581 -8.67 11.70 7.38
CA SER A 581 -7.22 11.50 7.30
C SER A 581 -6.85 10.04 7.07
N VAL A 582 -7.56 9.11 7.72
CA VAL A 582 -7.31 7.67 7.60
C VAL A 582 -7.89 7.11 6.30
N THR A 583 -9.05 7.58 5.85
CA THR A 583 -9.74 7.00 4.68
C THR A 583 -9.43 7.70 3.36
N GLY A 584 -9.00 8.98 3.40
CA GLY A 584 -8.94 9.85 2.23
C GLY A 584 -10.33 10.12 1.60
N LYS A 585 -11.42 9.86 2.33
CA LYS A 585 -12.80 9.93 1.84
C LYS A 585 -13.61 11.01 2.56
N ASN A 586 -14.59 11.53 1.84
CA ASN A 586 -15.58 12.47 2.38
C ASN A 586 -16.66 11.75 3.22
N PRO A 587 -17.27 12.43 4.20
CA PRO A 587 -18.45 11.92 4.89
C PRO A 587 -19.67 11.85 3.94
N LEU A 588 -20.74 11.16 4.35
CA LEU A 588 -21.95 10.95 3.56
C LEU A 588 -23.20 11.48 4.25
N LYS A 589 -23.87 12.41 3.57
CA LYS A 589 -25.13 12.99 4.04
C LYS A 589 -26.30 12.09 3.63
N VAL A 590 -27.07 11.65 4.61
CA VAL A 590 -28.39 11.05 4.41
C VAL A 590 -29.47 12.11 4.63
N SER A 591 -30.58 12.01 3.91
CA SER A 591 -31.68 12.98 4.02
C SER A 591 -32.32 13.01 5.41
N PRO A 592 -32.48 14.19 6.02
CA PRO A 592 -33.56 14.46 6.94
C PRO A 592 -34.73 15.15 6.22
N ARG A 593 -35.98 14.79 6.54
CA ARG A 593 -37.13 15.65 6.18
C ARG A 593 -37.10 16.95 7.00
N LYS A 594 -37.45 18.05 6.31
CA LYS A 594 -37.68 19.44 6.76
C LYS A 594 -37.04 19.86 8.09
N THR A 595 -36.00 20.70 7.96
CA THR A 595 -35.57 21.72 8.95
C THR A 595 -35.35 21.21 10.37
N PHE A 596 -34.09 21.17 10.81
CA PHE A 596 -33.80 21.30 12.24
C PHE A 596 -34.23 22.71 12.67
N VAL A 597 -35.53 22.90 12.93
CA VAL A 597 -36.05 24.09 13.60
C VAL A 597 -35.83 23.83 15.08
N CYS A 598 -34.68 24.26 15.57
CA CYS A 598 -34.54 24.46 17.00
C CYS A 598 -35.63 25.46 17.43
N ARG A 599 -36.74 24.97 18.02
CA ARG A 599 -37.86 25.81 18.47
C ARG A 599 -37.44 26.86 19.50
N LYS A 600 -36.31 26.65 20.19
CA LYS A 600 -35.70 27.62 21.12
C LYS A 600 -34.79 28.65 20.45
N CYS A 601 -34.39 28.41 19.20
CA CYS A 601 -33.51 29.29 18.42
C CYS A 601 -34.30 30.23 17.49
N ALA A 602 -35.63 30.06 17.44
CA ALA A 602 -36.53 30.86 16.61
C ALA A 602 -36.93 32.20 17.26
N ASN A 603 -36.62 32.37 18.55
CA ASN A 603 -36.80 33.65 19.24
C ASN A 603 -35.41 34.25 19.48
N ASP A 604 -35.19 35.38 18.82
CA ASP A 604 -34.08 36.32 18.95
C ASP A 604 -32.74 35.91 18.30
N ASN A 605 -32.14 36.91 17.64
CA ASN A 605 -30.76 37.00 17.15
C ASN A 605 -29.85 35.86 17.66
N ILE A 606 -29.16 35.16 16.74
CA ILE A 606 -28.10 34.16 17.03
C ILE A 606 -27.47 34.54 18.36
N SER A 607 -27.79 33.78 19.41
CA SER A 607 -27.45 34.20 20.76
C SER A 607 -25.95 34.46 20.81
N ALA A 608 -25.47 35.44 21.59
CA ALA A 608 -24.03 35.70 21.70
C ALA A 608 -23.22 34.43 22.05
N TRP A 609 -23.89 33.48 22.71
CA TRP A 609 -23.41 32.13 22.98
C TRP A 609 -23.20 31.28 21.72
N ASP A 610 -24.16 31.28 20.78
CA ASP A 610 -24.05 30.56 19.51
C ASP A 610 -23.00 31.18 18.59
N ALA A 611 -22.90 32.51 18.53
CA ALA A 611 -21.84 33.19 17.79
C ALA A 611 -20.44 32.83 18.31
N ARG A 612 -20.26 32.80 19.63
CA ARG A 612 -19.00 32.37 20.27
C ARG A 612 -18.68 30.91 19.95
N ARG A 613 -19.67 30.01 19.98
CA ARG A 613 -19.49 28.58 19.63
C ARG A 613 -19.10 28.38 18.17
N LEU A 614 -19.67 29.17 17.24
CA LEU A 614 -19.31 29.12 15.82
C LEU A 614 -17.88 29.61 15.56
N LEU A 615 -17.49 30.73 16.19
CA LEU A 615 -16.11 31.23 16.11
C LEU A 615 -15.11 30.21 16.69
N GLN A 616 -15.45 29.57 17.81
CA GLN A 616 -14.65 28.48 18.37
C GLN A 616 -14.51 27.32 17.39
N ARG A 617 -15.56 26.96 16.64
CA ARG A 617 -15.48 25.88 15.63
C ARG A 617 -14.58 26.24 14.46
N SER A 618 -14.62 27.48 13.97
CA SER A 618 -13.62 27.96 12.99
C SER A 618 -12.20 27.89 13.55
N ALA A 619 -12.00 28.25 14.82
CA ALA A 619 -10.70 28.14 15.48
C ALA A 619 -10.25 26.67 15.60
N CYS A 620 -11.15 25.73 15.93
CA CYS A 620 -10.87 24.31 15.99
C CYS A 620 -10.35 23.77 14.65
N VAL A 621 -11.01 24.11 13.54
CA VAL A 621 -10.58 23.65 12.19
C VAL A 621 -9.14 24.09 11.92
N ASN A 622 -8.82 25.37 12.11
CA ASN A 622 -7.47 25.88 11.84
C ASN A 622 -6.42 25.28 12.80
N LEU A 623 -6.77 25.12 14.08
CA LEU A 623 -5.88 24.53 15.07
C LEU A 623 -5.60 23.06 14.75
N PHE A 624 -6.63 22.28 14.39
CA PHE A 624 -6.47 20.87 14.06
C PHE A 624 -5.66 20.69 12.77
N ILE A 625 -5.83 21.56 11.76
CA ILE A 625 -4.95 21.59 10.58
C ILE A 625 -3.49 21.78 10.97
N SER A 626 -3.21 22.66 11.95
CA SER A 626 -1.84 22.85 12.43
C SER A 626 -1.26 21.61 13.11
N TYR A 627 -2.09 20.81 13.79
CA TYR A 627 -1.66 19.57 14.42
C TYR A 627 -1.43 18.43 13.42
N PHE A 628 -2.24 18.35 12.37
CA PHE A 628 -2.09 17.36 11.29
C PHE A 628 -1.02 17.75 10.26
N GLY A 629 -0.68 19.03 10.14
CA GLY A 629 0.26 19.56 9.14
C GLY A 629 -0.33 19.75 7.74
N TYR A 630 -1.60 19.36 7.54
CA TYR A 630 -2.38 19.57 6.32
C TYR A 630 -3.88 19.53 6.66
N ASN A 631 -4.76 19.89 5.72
CA ASN A 631 -6.20 19.75 5.87
C ASN A 631 -6.67 18.38 5.32
N PRO A 632 -7.09 17.43 6.17
CA PRO A 632 -7.55 16.12 5.73
C PRO A 632 -9.01 16.12 5.24
N LEU A 633 -9.80 17.16 5.50
CA LEU A 633 -11.22 17.18 5.17
C LEU A 633 -11.45 17.14 3.67
N VAL A 634 -12.27 16.18 3.22
CA VAL A 634 -12.64 16.03 1.81
C VAL A 634 -14.08 16.50 1.61
N SER A 635 -14.26 17.48 0.72
CA SER A 635 -15.58 18.00 0.37
C SER A 635 -16.38 17.04 -0.50
N SER A 636 -17.68 16.98 -0.22
CA SER A 636 -18.68 16.23 -0.97
C SER A 636 -19.83 17.13 -1.38
N ILE A 637 -20.41 16.83 -2.53
CA ILE A 637 -21.68 17.41 -3.00
C ILE A 637 -22.79 16.34 -3.07
N SER A 638 -22.50 15.11 -2.64
CA SER A 638 -23.43 13.98 -2.73
C SER A 638 -24.38 13.92 -1.53
N ARG A 639 -25.63 13.50 -1.81
CA ARG A 639 -26.66 13.20 -0.83
C ARG A 639 -27.31 11.87 -1.17
N HIS A 640 -27.56 11.05 -0.15
CA HIS A 640 -28.25 9.77 -0.27
C HIS A 640 -29.70 9.94 0.19
N ASP A 641 -30.62 9.56 -0.69
CA ASP A 641 -32.07 9.63 -0.50
C ASP A 641 -32.67 8.23 -0.69
N PRO A 642 -33.72 7.85 0.06
CA PRO A 642 -34.45 6.61 -0.18
C PRO A 642 -35.16 6.67 -1.54
N VAL A 643 -35.40 5.49 -2.15
CA VAL A 643 -36.00 5.37 -3.50
C VAL A 643 -37.36 6.07 -3.60
N LEU A 644 -38.14 6.11 -2.52
CA LEU A 644 -39.47 6.75 -2.47
C LEU A 644 -39.44 8.26 -2.12
N TYR A 645 -38.25 8.89 -2.08
CA TYR A 645 -38.13 10.30 -1.73
C TYR A 645 -38.88 11.21 -2.72
N LYS A 646 -39.83 12.00 -2.19
CA LYS A 646 -40.70 12.94 -2.92
C LYS A 646 -41.63 12.32 -3.98
N VAL A 647 -41.89 11.01 -3.94
CA VAL A 647 -42.89 10.40 -4.84
C VAL A 647 -44.31 10.81 -4.40
N PRO A 648 -45.10 11.52 -5.23
CA PRO A 648 -46.48 11.86 -4.91
C PRO A 648 -47.35 10.61 -5.01
N PHE A 649 -47.97 10.19 -3.91
CA PHE A 649 -48.91 9.07 -3.88
C PHE A 649 -50.34 9.58 -4.08
N GLU A 650 -50.72 9.88 -5.31
CA GLU A 650 -52.12 9.97 -5.71
C GLU A 650 -52.45 8.77 -6.62
N GLY A 651 -53.19 7.80 -6.07
CA GLY A 651 -53.96 6.84 -6.87
C GLY A 651 -53.29 5.57 -7.41
N ILE A 652 -52.00 5.28 -7.13
CA ILE A 652 -51.34 4.06 -7.63
C ILE A 652 -50.99 3.13 -6.46
N THR A 653 -51.41 1.85 -6.56
CA THR A 653 -51.03 0.75 -5.68
C THR A 653 -49.52 0.69 -5.53
N ASN A 654 -49.00 0.93 -4.31
CA ASN A 654 -47.57 0.91 -4.00
C ASN A 654 -46.96 -0.48 -4.31
N PRO A 655 -46.14 -0.62 -5.37
CA PRO A 655 -45.48 -1.90 -5.68
C PRO A 655 -44.37 -2.26 -4.69
N TYR A 656 -44.01 -1.33 -3.79
CA TYR A 656 -42.99 -1.46 -2.76
C TYR A 656 -43.56 -1.17 -1.36
N SER A 657 -44.72 -1.75 -1.03
CA SER A 657 -45.35 -1.62 0.30
C SER A 657 -44.46 -2.07 1.47
N GLN A 658 -43.39 -2.81 1.18
CA GLN A 658 -42.41 -3.30 2.13
C GLN A 658 -41.35 -2.25 2.51
N VAL A 659 -41.23 -1.16 1.73
CA VAL A 659 -40.32 -0.05 1.98
C VAL A 659 -41.16 1.08 2.58
N GLY A 660 -40.94 1.37 3.86
CA GLY A 660 -41.70 2.36 4.63
C GLY A 660 -41.78 3.73 3.96
N GLN A 661 -42.83 4.49 4.28
CA GLN A 661 -42.97 5.86 3.80
C GLN A 661 -41.98 6.77 4.53
N LEU A 662 -41.00 7.32 3.81
CA LEU A 662 -40.10 8.37 4.31
C LEU A 662 -40.65 9.75 4.02
#